data_AF-A0A118DVQ8-F1
#
_entry.id   AF-A0A118DVQ8-F1
#
_cell.length_a   1.000
_cell.length_b   1.000
_cell.length_c   1.000
_cell.angle_alpha   90.00
_cell.angle_beta   90.00
_cell.angle_gamma   90.00
#
_symmetry.space_group_name_H-M   'P 1'
#
loop_
_entity.id
_entity.type
_entity.pdbx_description
1 polymer ?
#
loop_
_entity_poly.entity_id
_entity_poly.type
_entity_poly.pdbx_seq_one_letter_code
_entity_poly.pdbx_strand_id
1 'polypeptide(L)'
;MSEGEKLDQALFGYSRGHRQIAASVRLPPADLYRLSAATDLATGARLAQDESYITGLPLEESKRYALIRTWPAPELSRPGCVWSHVLLLDARVLASRTNLHDLLQYFRRPHGDFDAYGIAASMNMRSTASPSIDESELQCAVESYYSGRPTLLSAKLDRKTVESVVMSMWSQQWPRLRLAFTFRTARTERRKSDLIQYDVQMNSPIDAEMREDEISNWARVGASDAATCQVTDLRRFLWRYGRDIAAARSNYRMLVELFLLGHGQQNIPTERVLEVFQALPDLTDGEILKKDILGIPAASPSLLPPISPVGLLEVVANQNVHRFVPPDTVARRFETLHPVEIGEVAQYLDLHYDALSPWAGELENVIATRVDASTLTQNFPRRFMMQVLRARPDLVRWDTVSMLSNDEIVELLDAHPALLSQYTLAASVVRRDLGAVKNNELVRRNPQLLFEAALDAIASGEINFVWTSLWASNAGAVFATGWPRTERSWSRVQLGVAFLGYPRHGSPRAEEWATVLTSLPDDLRGDDRVRLQAYLLRNALDEGSAGTWKLCSVVLPELRTVVLKGALPGDIYRMLSADLPTFNTAGNWDINRRVLICLSYLRRRFADTNVENALGLSEHDLHVLFEGADDEDESKRPRFWWF
;
A
#
# COMPACT_ATOMS: atom_id res chain seq x y z
N MET A 1 11.23 18.79 -45.20
CA MET A 1 11.41 20.24 -45.04
C MET A 1 10.35 20.72 -44.07
N SER A 2 10.71 21.07 -42.83
CA SER A 2 9.76 21.74 -41.93
C SER A 2 9.51 23.13 -42.47
N GLU A 3 8.25 23.50 -42.74
CA GLU A 3 7.90 24.90 -42.96
C GLU A 3 8.43 25.73 -41.78
N GLY A 4 9.22 26.77 -42.06
CA GLY A 4 9.72 27.66 -41.03
C GLY A 4 8.56 28.30 -40.27
N GLU A 5 8.66 28.34 -38.95
CA GLU A 5 7.66 28.96 -38.08
C GLU A 5 7.50 30.44 -38.48
N LYS A 6 6.27 30.89 -38.79
CA LYS A 6 6.00 32.26 -39.23
C LYS A 6 5.80 33.17 -38.03
N LEU A 7 6.38 34.37 -38.08
CA LEU A 7 6.25 35.42 -37.07
C LEU A 7 5.50 36.61 -37.65
N ASP A 8 4.31 36.86 -37.13
CA ASP A 8 3.54 38.04 -37.51
C ASP A 8 4.22 39.31 -37.00
N GLN A 9 4.14 40.38 -37.79
CA GLN A 9 4.77 41.66 -37.47
C GLN A 9 3.91 42.84 -37.92
N ALA A 10 4.16 44.01 -37.34
CA ALA A 10 3.54 45.27 -37.73
C ALA A 10 4.51 46.44 -37.56
N LEU A 11 4.29 47.48 -38.35
CA LEU A 11 5.03 48.73 -38.32
C LEU A 11 4.11 49.88 -37.92
N PHE A 12 4.51 50.64 -36.91
CA PHE A 12 3.87 51.87 -36.46
C PHE A 12 4.81 53.05 -36.63
N GLY A 13 4.24 54.19 -37.02
CA GLY A 13 4.96 55.43 -37.23
C GLY A 13 4.02 56.54 -37.70
N TYR A 14 4.58 57.56 -38.34
CA TYR A 14 3.86 58.81 -38.58
C TYR A 14 3.37 58.91 -40.03
N SER A 15 2.06 58.74 -40.23
CA SER A 15 1.37 58.97 -41.51
C SER A 15 0.06 59.70 -41.21
N ARG A 16 0.06 61.04 -41.21
CA ARG A 16 -1.05 61.87 -40.70
C ARG A 16 -1.42 61.55 -39.22
N GLY A 17 -0.40 61.46 -38.37
CA GLY A 17 -0.50 61.02 -36.98
C GLY A 17 0.22 59.70 -36.75
N HIS A 18 0.45 59.32 -35.48
CA HIS A 18 1.06 58.04 -35.13
C HIS A 18 0.03 56.92 -35.31
N ARG A 19 0.25 56.02 -36.28
CA ARG A 19 -0.68 54.94 -36.64
C ARG A 19 0.05 53.73 -37.23
N GLN A 20 -0.69 52.64 -37.43
CA GLN A 20 -0.20 51.48 -38.18
C GLN A 20 0.06 51.86 -39.64
N ILE A 21 1.23 51.48 -40.15
CA ILE A 21 1.67 51.68 -41.54
C ILE A 21 1.60 50.38 -42.32
N ALA A 22 2.03 49.27 -41.73
CA ALA A 22 1.94 47.93 -42.32
C ALA A 22 1.73 46.87 -41.23
N ALA A 23 1.07 45.76 -41.55
CA ALA A 23 0.97 44.60 -40.67
C ALA A 23 0.74 43.32 -41.48
N SER A 24 1.33 42.21 -41.05
CA SER A 24 1.15 40.89 -41.68
C SER A 24 -0.21 40.26 -41.40
N VAL A 25 -0.92 40.77 -40.39
CA VAL A 25 -2.22 40.27 -39.94
C VAL A 25 -3.16 41.42 -39.65
N ARG A 26 -4.46 41.19 -39.83
CA ARG A 26 -5.49 42.15 -39.45
C ARG A 26 -5.71 42.13 -37.94
N LEU A 27 -5.47 43.26 -37.29
CA LEU A 27 -5.66 43.42 -35.85
C LEU A 27 -7.05 44.00 -35.52
N PRO A 28 -7.70 43.55 -34.44
CA PRO A 28 -8.95 44.12 -33.95
C PRO A 28 -8.81 45.61 -33.55
N PRO A 29 -9.88 46.43 -33.62
CA PRO A 29 -9.83 47.84 -33.26
C PRO A 29 -9.32 48.14 -31.84
N ALA A 30 -9.68 47.32 -30.85
CA ALA A 30 -9.23 47.53 -29.47
C ALA A 30 -7.71 47.29 -29.32
N ASP A 31 -7.18 46.25 -29.97
CA ASP A 31 -5.74 45.98 -29.99
C ASP A 31 -4.97 47.07 -30.74
N LEU A 32 -5.52 47.59 -31.84
CA LEU A 32 -4.95 48.72 -32.58
C LEU A 32 -4.88 49.98 -31.72
N TYR A 33 -5.94 50.27 -30.94
CA TYR A 33 -5.96 51.40 -30.02
C TYR A 33 -4.88 51.26 -28.95
N ARG A 34 -4.77 50.07 -28.33
CA ARG A 34 -3.74 49.75 -27.32
C ARG A 34 -2.32 49.84 -27.89
N LEU A 35 -2.09 49.28 -29.08
CA LEU A 35 -0.80 49.36 -29.77
C LEU A 35 -0.43 50.78 -30.16
N SER A 36 -1.39 51.60 -30.59
CA SER A 36 -1.13 53.00 -30.94
C SER A 36 -0.56 53.78 -29.76
N ALA A 37 -1.05 53.53 -28.53
CA ALA A 37 -0.50 54.12 -27.32
C ALA A 37 0.84 53.48 -26.87
N ALA A 38 0.99 52.16 -27.04
CA ALA A 38 2.20 51.46 -26.62
C ALA A 38 3.42 51.72 -27.52
N THR A 39 3.18 51.99 -28.81
CA THR A 39 4.18 52.21 -29.85
C THR A 39 4.57 53.68 -30.03
N ASP A 40 3.83 54.63 -29.46
CA ASP A 40 4.25 56.03 -29.51
C ASP A 40 5.43 56.29 -28.53
N LEU A 41 6.07 57.44 -28.65
CA LEU A 41 7.15 57.84 -27.74
C LEU A 41 6.61 57.87 -26.30
N ALA A 42 7.22 57.06 -25.42
CA ALA A 42 6.83 57.01 -24.03
C ALA A 42 6.90 58.40 -23.38
N THR A 43 5.87 58.77 -22.61
CA THR A 43 5.74 60.09 -21.99
C THR A 43 6.96 60.42 -21.13
N GLY A 44 7.59 61.57 -21.37
CA GLY A 44 8.78 62.01 -20.64
C GLY A 44 10.09 61.30 -21.04
N ALA A 45 10.04 60.33 -21.96
CA ALA A 45 11.25 59.69 -22.46
C ALA A 45 12.02 60.61 -23.41
N ARG A 46 13.35 60.61 -23.26
CA ARG A 46 14.29 61.18 -24.24
C ARG A 46 15.11 60.03 -24.81
N LEU A 47 15.16 59.94 -26.13
CA LEU A 47 15.83 58.87 -26.84
C LEU A 47 16.91 59.49 -27.75
N ALA A 48 18.18 59.12 -27.52
CA ALA A 48 19.27 59.52 -28.42
C ALA A 48 19.17 58.77 -29.77
N GLN A 49 19.82 59.29 -30.82
CA GLN A 49 19.63 58.87 -32.21
C GLN A 49 19.93 57.38 -32.49
N ASP A 50 20.81 56.78 -31.69
CA ASP A 50 21.27 55.39 -31.72
C ASP A 50 20.59 54.51 -30.66
N GLU A 51 19.77 55.10 -29.79
CA GLU A 51 19.07 54.37 -28.75
C GLU A 51 17.76 53.72 -29.24
N SER A 52 17.33 52.71 -28.50
CA SER A 52 16.01 52.12 -28.60
C SER A 52 15.56 51.63 -27.24
N TYR A 53 14.29 51.26 -27.14
CA TYR A 53 13.77 50.54 -25.99
C TYR A 53 12.74 49.52 -26.45
N ILE A 54 12.44 48.57 -25.57
CA ILE A 54 11.42 47.56 -25.80
C ILE A 54 10.23 47.75 -24.87
N THR A 55 9.06 47.37 -25.37
CA THR A 55 7.81 47.34 -24.63
C THR A 55 7.14 45.98 -24.88
N GLY A 56 6.64 45.35 -23.83
CA GLY A 56 5.92 44.08 -23.90
C GLY A 56 4.54 44.22 -23.28
N LEU A 57 3.49 43.76 -23.96
CA LEU A 57 2.14 43.72 -23.42
C LEU A 57 1.22 42.70 -24.13
N PRO A 58 0.18 42.19 -23.44
CA PRO A 58 -0.86 41.38 -24.07
C PRO A 58 -1.79 42.19 -24.98
N LEU A 59 -2.28 41.51 -26.00
CA LEU A 59 -3.37 41.93 -26.89
C LEU A 59 -4.54 40.97 -26.68
N GLU A 60 -5.54 41.41 -25.91
CA GLU A 60 -6.59 40.55 -25.35
C GLU A 60 -7.54 40.02 -26.44
N GLU A 61 -7.93 40.88 -27.39
CA GLU A 61 -8.91 40.51 -28.44
C GLU A 61 -8.32 39.53 -29.45
N SER A 62 -7.08 39.77 -29.90
CA SER A 62 -6.39 38.86 -30.81
C SER A 62 -5.75 37.65 -30.13
N LYS A 63 -5.76 37.59 -28.78
CA LYS A 63 -5.08 36.56 -27.97
C LYS A 63 -3.59 36.41 -28.32
N ARG A 64 -2.93 37.54 -28.56
CA ARG A 64 -1.52 37.65 -28.92
C ARG A 64 -0.76 38.44 -27.86
N TYR A 65 0.56 38.42 -27.97
CA TYR A 65 1.45 39.25 -27.19
C TYR A 65 2.26 40.14 -28.13
N ALA A 66 2.30 41.44 -27.84
CA ALA A 66 3.07 42.40 -28.61
C ALA A 66 4.42 42.63 -27.94
N LEU A 67 5.50 42.26 -28.63
CA LEU A 67 6.84 42.70 -28.30
C LEU A 67 7.21 43.83 -29.27
N ILE A 68 7.46 45.02 -28.74
CA ILE A 68 7.64 46.24 -29.51
C ILE A 68 9.07 46.73 -29.32
N ARG A 69 9.75 47.15 -30.39
CA ARG A 69 10.99 47.91 -30.31
C ARG A 69 10.79 49.28 -30.97
N THR A 70 11.18 50.32 -30.25
CA THR A 70 10.97 51.72 -30.64
C THR A 70 12.31 52.43 -30.81
N TRP A 71 12.49 53.14 -31.91
CA TRP A 71 13.66 53.95 -32.27
C TRP A 71 13.24 55.39 -32.54
N PRO A 72 14.15 56.38 -32.43
CA PRO A 72 13.84 57.73 -32.88
C PRO A 72 13.83 57.78 -34.41
N ALA A 73 12.99 58.66 -34.95
CA ALA A 73 12.87 58.95 -36.37
C ALA A 73 13.37 60.37 -36.69
N PRO A 74 14.68 60.66 -36.56
CA PRO A 74 15.25 61.99 -36.78
C PRO A 74 15.05 62.52 -38.21
N GLU A 75 14.85 61.63 -39.18
CA GLU A 75 14.55 61.96 -40.57
C GLU A 75 13.17 62.61 -40.76
N LEU A 76 12.29 62.51 -39.76
CA LEU A 76 10.98 63.17 -39.78
C LEU A 76 11.07 64.57 -39.17
N SER A 77 10.44 65.55 -39.82
CA SER A 77 10.58 66.98 -39.51
C SER A 77 10.06 67.39 -38.12
N ARG A 78 9.32 66.52 -37.42
CA ARG A 78 8.69 66.82 -36.13
C ARG A 78 9.50 66.19 -34.98
N PRO A 79 9.96 66.98 -33.99
CA PRO A 79 10.63 66.45 -32.80
C PRO A 79 9.76 65.42 -32.06
N GLY A 80 10.40 64.35 -31.58
CA GLY A 80 9.73 63.28 -30.83
C GLY A 80 9.07 62.20 -31.70
N CYS A 81 9.20 62.25 -33.03
CA CYS A 81 8.74 61.15 -33.88
C CYS A 81 9.57 59.88 -33.66
N VAL A 82 8.89 58.74 -33.72
CA VAL A 82 9.46 57.43 -33.52
C VAL A 82 8.98 56.44 -34.57
N TRP A 83 9.79 55.40 -34.75
CA TRP A 83 9.43 54.20 -35.48
C TRP A 83 9.32 53.04 -34.50
N SER A 84 8.24 52.26 -34.61
CA SER A 84 8.05 51.07 -33.78
C SER A 84 7.75 49.86 -34.62
N HIS A 85 8.61 48.86 -34.47
CA HIS A 85 8.39 47.54 -35.03
C HIS A 85 7.78 46.65 -33.94
N VAL A 86 6.70 45.98 -34.27
CA VAL A 86 5.94 45.09 -33.38
C VAL A 86 6.07 43.66 -33.89
N LEU A 87 6.52 42.76 -33.03
CA LEU A 87 6.43 41.31 -33.22
C LEU A 87 5.17 40.82 -32.50
N LEU A 88 4.31 40.10 -33.22
CA LEU A 88 3.02 39.62 -32.74
C LEU A 88 3.12 38.12 -32.45
N LEU A 89 3.33 37.78 -31.18
CA LEU A 89 3.57 36.43 -30.71
C LEU A 89 2.24 35.77 -30.34
N ASP A 90 2.00 34.55 -30.82
CA ASP A 90 0.89 33.74 -30.34
C ASP A 90 1.33 32.89 -29.12
N ALA A 91 0.36 32.20 -28.51
CA ALA A 91 0.64 31.33 -27.37
C ALA A 91 1.58 30.16 -27.71
N ARG A 92 1.67 29.73 -28.98
CA ARG A 92 2.53 28.62 -29.39
C ARG A 92 3.99 29.05 -29.36
N VAL A 93 4.31 30.22 -29.92
CA VAL A 93 5.66 30.81 -29.88
C VAL A 93 6.10 31.06 -28.44
N LEU A 94 5.19 31.59 -27.60
CA LEU A 94 5.46 31.81 -26.18
C LEU A 94 5.56 30.52 -25.37
N ALA A 95 5.05 29.39 -25.83
CA ALA A 95 5.17 28.11 -25.12
C ALA A 95 6.39 27.30 -25.59
N SER A 96 6.78 27.40 -26.86
CA SER A 96 7.84 26.59 -27.47
C SER A 96 9.26 27.10 -27.17
N ARG A 97 9.41 28.37 -26.83
CA ARG A 97 10.72 29.02 -26.68
C ARG A 97 11.24 28.97 -25.24
N THR A 98 12.46 28.46 -25.07
CA THR A 98 13.18 28.41 -23.78
C THR A 98 13.80 29.73 -23.39
N ASN A 99 14.33 30.46 -24.37
CA ASN A 99 14.90 31.79 -24.23
C ASN A 99 14.16 32.77 -25.16
N LEU A 100 13.48 33.75 -24.57
CA LEU A 100 12.77 34.79 -25.33
C LEU A 100 13.69 35.92 -25.78
N HIS A 101 14.90 36.02 -25.24
CA HIS A 101 15.90 36.99 -25.69
C HIS A 101 16.21 36.84 -27.20
N ASP A 102 16.13 35.62 -27.73
CA ASP A 102 16.32 35.33 -29.15
C ASP A 102 15.32 36.06 -30.06
N LEU A 103 14.17 36.51 -29.54
CA LEU A 103 13.20 37.29 -30.31
C LEU A 103 13.73 38.66 -30.71
N LEU A 104 14.69 39.21 -29.94
CA LEU A 104 15.24 40.53 -30.19
C LEU A 104 15.96 40.61 -31.55
N GLN A 105 16.47 39.49 -32.07
CA GLN A 105 17.18 39.44 -33.35
C GLN A 105 16.27 39.70 -34.56
N TYR A 106 14.94 39.55 -34.41
CA TYR A 106 13.98 39.77 -35.50
C TYR A 106 13.58 41.24 -35.64
N PHE A 107 13.98 42.09 -34.69
CA PHE A 107 13.75 43.52 -34.82
C PHE A 107 14.64 44.15 -35.87
N ARG A 108 14.00 44.68 -36.91
CA ARG A 108 14.62 45.54 -37.94
C ARG A 108 14.22 46.99 -37.68
N ARG A 109 15.20 47.90 -37.68
CA ARG A 109 14.92 49.35 -37.68
C ARG A 109 14.30 49.71 -39.03
N PRO A 110 13.14 50.38 -39.08
CA PRO A 110 12.51 50.75 -40.35
C PRO A 110 13.38 51.70 -41.16
N HIS A 111 13.62 51.35 -42.43
CA HIS A 111 14.34 52.19 -43.39
C HIS A 111 13.87 51.88 -44.82
N GLY A 112 13.14 52.80 -45.44
CA GLY A 112 12.66 52.66 -46.81
C GLY A 112 11.47 51.71 -46.97
N ASP A 113 11.73 50.43 -47.28
CA ASP A 113 10.70 49.44 -47.62
C ASP A 113 9.83 49.05 -46.42
N PHE A 114 8.67 49.70 -46.33
CA PHE A 114 7.69 49.45 -45.27
C PHE A 114 6.75 48.28 -45.58
N ASP A 115 6.63 47.87 -46.84
CA ASP A 115 5.75 46.77 -47.26
C ASP A 115 6.27 45.41 -46.75
N ALA A 116 7.58 45.29 -46.54
CA ALA A 116 8.21 44.13 -45.91
C ALA A 116 7.69 43.81 -44.50
N TYR A 117 7.07 44.77 -43.80
CA TYR A 117 6.42 44.55 -42.50
C TYR A 117 4.96 44.07 -42.65
N GLY A 118 4.41 44.10 -43.86
CA GLY A 118 3.11 43.53 -44.23
C GLY A 118 3.14 42.02 -44.51
N ILE A 119 4.30 41.37 -44.39
CA ILE A 119 4.50 39.94 -44.67
C ILE A 119 5.07 39.30 -43.41
N ALA A 120 4.57 38.12 -43.00
CA ALA A 120 5.10 37.42 -41.83
C ALA A 120 6.58 37.06 -42.02
N ALA A 121 7.41 37.30 -41.01
CA ALA A 121 8.82 36.95 -41.02
C ALA A 121 9.02 35.42 -40.86
N SER A 122 10.03 34.87 -41.51
CA SER A 122 10.44 33.47 -41.27
C SER A 122 11.31 33.40 -40.04
N MET A 123 10.90 32.63 -39.02
CA MET A 123 11.73 32.37 -37.85
C MET A 123 12.70 31.23 -38.13
N ASN A 124 13.98 31.56 -38.17
CA ASN A 124 15.05 30.56 -38.17
C ASN A 124 15.52 30.32 -36.74
N MET A 125 15.64 29.07 -36.31
CA MET A 125 16.17 28.72 -35.00
C MET A 125 17.67 29.03 -34.93
N ARG A 126 18.01 30.23 -34.47
CA ARG A 126 19.37 30.62 -34.10
C ARG A 126 19.38 31.10 -32.66
N SER A 127 20.10 30.39 -31.81
CA SER A 127 20.39 30.84 -30.45
C SER A 127 21.28 32.07 -30.55
N THR A 128 20.89 33.13 -29.86
CA THR A 128 21.78 34.27 -29.61
C THR A 128 22.75 33.94 -28.50
N ALA A 129 23.89 34.64 -28.44
CA ALA A 129 24.81 34.52 -27.32
C ALA A 129 24.13 35.00 -26.03
N SER A 130 24.42 34.34 -24.91
CA SER A 130 23.87 34.73 -23.61
C SER A 130 24.25 36.18 -23.31
N PRO A 131 23.28 37.05 -23.01
CA PRO A 131 23.59 38.43 -22.66
C PRO A 131 24.33 38.51 -21.32
N SER A 132 25.07 39.60 -21.11
CA SER A 132 25.51 39.98 -19.77
C SER A 132 24.29 40.43 -18.95
N ILE A 133 24.17 39.89 -17.74
CA ILE A 133 23.04 40.11 -16.84
C ILE A 133 23.59 40.65 -15.52
N ASP A 134 23.04 41.77 -15.06
CA ASP A 134 23.28 42.26 -13.71
C ASP A 134 22.45 41.42 -12.73
N GLU A 135 23.12 40.51 -12.03
CA GLU A 135 22.47 39.56 -11.13
C GLU A 135 21.83 40.25 -9.93
N SER A 136 22.44 41.33 -9.41
CA SER A 136 21.91 42.09 -8.28
C SER A 136 20.60 42.78 -8.63
N GLU A 137 20.55 43.42 -9.80
CA GLU A 137 19.31 44.02 -10.28
C GLU A 137 18.24 42.97 -10.55
N LEU A 138 18.61 41.84 -11.16
CA LEU A 138 17.67 40.76 -11.44
C LEU A 138 17.07 40.19 -10.16
N GLN A 139 17.86 40.01 -9.11
CA GLN A 139 17.37 39.58 -7.79
C GLN A 139 16.35 40.57 -7.21
N CYS A 140 16.64 41.88 -7.27
CA CYS A 140 15.71 42.92 -6.83
C CYS A 140 14.42 42.95 -7.67
N ALA A 141 14.54 42.73 -8.98
CA ALA A 141 13.42 42.71 -9.90
C ALA A 141 12.51 41.49 -9.65
N VAL A 142 13.08 40.31 -9.42
CA VAL A 142 12.36 39.07 -9.06
C VAL A 142 11.64 39.24 -7.72
N GLU A 143 12.33 39.73 -6.67
CA GLU A 143 11.75 39.97 -5.34
C GLU A 143 10.54 40.91 -5.44
N SER A 144 10.71 42.08 -6.05
CA SER A 144 9.66 43.09 -6.16
C SER A 144 8.49 42.64 -7.03
N TYR A 145 8.77 42.04 -8.19
CA TYR A 145 7.74 41.61 -9.14
C TYR A 145 6.90 40.52 -8.49
N TYR A 146 7.48 39.41 -8.04
CA TYR A 146 6.68 38.31 -7.52
C TYR A 146 6.05 38.57 -6.14
N SER A 147 6.52 39.59 -5.41
CA SER A 147 5.85 40.09 -4.19
C SER A 147 4.69 41.04 -4.45
N GLY A 148 4.27 41.24 -5.71
CA GLY A 148 3.14 42.10 -6.06
C GLY A 148 3.43 43.60 -5.99
N ARG A 149 4.70 44.00 -5.84
CA ARG A 149 5.10 45.42 -5.78
C ARG A 149 5.40 45.95 -7.20
N PRO A 150 5.28 47.27 -7.47
CA PRO A 150 5.77 47.85 -8.71
C PRO A 150 7.28 47.63 -8.84
N THR A 151 7.73 47.06 -9.96
CA THR A 151 9.16 46.80 -10.19
C THR A 151 9.77 47.93 -10.98
N LEU A 152 10.61 48.72 -10.31
CA LEU A 152 11.37 49.80 -10.94
C LEU A 152 12.84 49.40 -11.02
N LEU A 153 13.40 49.35 -12.23
CA LEU A 153 14.79 49.01 -12.48
C LEU A 153 15.70 50.23 -12.32
N SER A 154 16.93 50.03 -11.85
CA SER A 154 17.87 51.13 -11.61
C SER A 154 18.10 52.02 -12.84
N ALA A 155 17.93 53.33 -12.67
CA ALA A 155 18.20 54.32 -13.71
C ALA A 155 19.70 54.38 -14.12
N LYS A 156 20.59 53.81 -13.30
CA LYS A 156 22.05 53.76 -13.54
C LYS A 156 22.44 52.71 -14.58
N LEU A 157 21.58 51.71 -14.80
CA LEU A 157 21.87 50.65 -15.76
C LEU A 157 21.80 51.18 -17.20
N ASP A 158 22.68 50.63 -18.04
CA ASP A 158 22.60 50.82 -19.47
C ASP A 158 21.38 50.08 -20.05
N ARG A 159 20.94 50.51 -21.24
CA ARG A 159 19.72 49.99 -21.87
C ARG A 159 19.80 48.50 -22.19
N LYS A 160 20.97 48.00 -22.62
CA LYS A 160 21.13 46.58 -22.98
C LYS A 160 21.00 45.70 -21.74
N THR A 161 21.63 46.10 -20.64
CA THR A 161 21.55 45.39 -19.36
C THR A 161 20.11 45.34 -18.82
N VAL A 162 19.36 46.44 -18.97
CA VAL A 162 17.93 46.49 -18.62
C VAL A 162 17.10 45.55 -19.50
N GLU A 163 17.35 45.54 -20.82
CA GLU A 163 16.71 44.58 -21.74
C GLU A 163 17.03 43.14 -21.32
N SER A 164 18.28 42.82 -20.99
CA SER A 164 18.70 41.50 -20.51
C SER A 164 17.92 41.08 -19.26
N VAL A 165 17.84 41.92 -18.23
CA VAL A 165 17.13 41.61 -16.97
C VAL A 165 15.66 41.28 -17.24
N VAL A 166 14.96 42.13 -18.00
CA VAL A 166 13.54 41.94 -18.32
C VAL A 166 13.32 40.68 -19.15
N MET A 167 14.16 40.44 -20.16
CA MET A 167 14.03 39.27 -21.03
C MET A 167 14.37 37.96 -20.29
N SER A 168 15.30 37.99 -19.34
CA SER A 168 15.61 36.84 -18.47
C SER A 168 14.44 36.49 -17.56
N MET A 169 13.80 37.49 -16.93
CA MET A 169 12.58 37.28 -16.15
C MET A 169 11.47 36.67 -17.02
N TRP A 170 11.21 37.26 -18.19
CA TRP A 170 10.15 36.80 -19.09
C TRP A 170 10.41 35.38 -19.60
N SER A 171 11.68 35.03 -19.88
CA SER A 171 12.08 33.70 -20.34
C SER A 171 11.89 32.62 -19.27
N GLN A 172 12.01 32.96 -17.99
CA GLN A 172 11.78 32.01 -16.90
C GLN A 172 10.29 31.70 -16.70
N GLN A 173 9.43 32.69 -16.85
CA GLN A 173 8.00 32.56 -16.60
C GLN A 173 7.40 31.40 -17.42
N TRP A 174 6.44 30.68 -16.84
CA TRP A 174 5.68 29.67 -17.57
C TRP A 174 4.71 30.34 -18.56
N PRO A 175 4.21 29.61 -19.58
CA PRO A 175 3.50 30.22 -20.71
C PRO A 175 2.33 31.14 -20.35
N ARG A 176 1.52 30.76 -19.36
CA ARG A 176 0.38 31.58 -18.90
C ARG A 176 0.83 32.89 -18.24
N LEU A 177 1.90 32.85 -17.46
CA LEU A 177 2.48 34.03 -16.81
C LEU A 177 3.16 34.97 -17.83
N ARG A 178 3.82 34.40 -18.84
CA ARG A 178 4.40 35.17 -19.96
C ARG A 178 3.37 36.03 -20.69
N LEU A 179 2.14 35.53 -20.82
CA LEU A 179 1.05 36.23 -21.48
C LEU A 179 0.54 37.44 -20.67
N ALA A 180 0.68 37.41 -19.35
CA ALA A 180 0.23 38.50 -18.48
C ALA A 180 1.32 39.56 -18.21
N PHE A 181 2.59 39.25 -18.51
CA PHE A 181 3.71 40.10 -18.18
C PHE A 181 3.68 41.41 -18.98
N THR A 182 3.79 42.55 -18.30
CA THR A 182 3.86 43.85 -18.96
C THR A 182 5.12 44.61 -18.57
N PHE A 183 5.85 45.13 -19.56
CA PHE A 183 7.09 45.85 -19.28
C PHE A 183 7.39 46.96 -20.27
N ARG A 184 8.23 47.91 -19.85
CA ARG A 184 8.78 48.97 -20.69
C ARG A 184 10.19 49.36 -20.22
N THR A 185 11.18 49.29 -21.11
CA THR A 185 12.60 49.61 -20.78
C THR A 185 12.99 51.07 -21.08
N ALA A 186 12.02 51.91 -21.45
CA ALA A 186 12.22 53.35 -21.57
C ALA A 186 12.40 54.00 -20.19
N ARG A 187 13.25 55.03 -20.10
CA ARG A 187 13.33 55.91 -18.91
C ARG A 187 12.17 56.89 -18.99
N THR A 188 11.23 56.82 -18.07
CA THR A 188 9.97 57.60 -18.09
C THR A 188 9.65 58.13 -16.71
N GLU A 189 8.94 59.26 -16.66
CA GLU A 189 8.30 59.71 -15.42
C GLU A 189 6.98 58.96 -15.25
N ARG A 190 6.80 58.26 -14.12
CA ARG A 190 5.57 57.51 -13.85
C ARG A 190 4.40 58.49 -13.65
N ARG A 191 3.36 58.40 -14.48
CA ARG A 191 2.11 59.16 -14.31
C ARG A 191 0.95 58.23 -13.98
N LYS A 192 0.14 58.61 -13.00
CA LYS A 192 -1.07 57.85 -12.60
C LYS A 192 -2.13 57.75 -13.71
N SER A 193 -2.03 58.56 -14.76
CA SER A 193 -2.97 58.67 -15.87
C SER A 193 -2.55 57.90 -17.14
N ASP A 194 -1.49 57.11 -17.10
CA ASP A 194 -1.05 56.37 -18.28
C ASP A 194 -2.08 55.30 -18.67
N LEU A 195 -2.41 55.22 -19.96
CA LEU A 195 -3.39 54.28 -20.52
C LEU A 195 -3.01 52.81 -20.27
N ILE A 196 -1.71 52.53 -20.17
CA ILE A 196 -1.16 51.20 -19.97
C ILE A 196 -0.33 51.21 -18.69
N GLN A 197 -0.68 50.32 -17.77
CA GLN A 197 0.14 50.02 -16.60
C GLN A 197 1.13 48.93 -16.96
N TYR A 198 2.38 49.13 -16.57
CA TYR A 198 3.46 48.18 -16.79
C TYR A 198 3.95 47.65 -15.44
N ASP A 199 4.15 46.33 -15.34
CA ASP A 199 4.64 45.69 -14.13
C ASP A 199 6.11 46.01 -13.86
N VAL A 200 6.93 46.07 -14.93
CA VAL A 200 8.37 46.35 -14.87
C VAL A 200 8.70 47.58 -15.71
N GLN A 201 9.31 48.59 -15.09
CA GLN A 201 9.71 49.85 -15.73
C GLN A 201 11.08 50.31 -15.24
N MET A 202 11.72 51.24 -15.94
CA MET A 202 12.90 51.94 -15.42
C MET A 202 12.50 52.99 -14.39
N ASN A 203 13.29 53.13 -13.33
CA ASN A 203 13.12 54.18 -12.35
C ASN A 203 13.44 55.56 -12.95
N SER A 204 12.82 56.60 -12.40
CA SER A 204 13.21 57.99 -12.67
C SER A 204 14.56 58.27 -12.00
N PRO A 205 15.47 59.07 -12.59
CA PRO A 205 16.72 59.48 -11.93
C PRO A 205 16.50 60.21 -10.60
N ILE A 206 15.29 60.74 -10.36
CA ILE A 206 14.91 61.56 -9.21
C ILE A 206 14.47 60.70 -8.01
N ASP A 207 13.98 59.48 -8.24
CA ASP A 207 13.40 58.59 -7.20
C ASP A 207 14.37 57.47 -6.77
N ALA A 208 15.69 57.74 -6.83
CA ALA A 208 16.74 56.72 -6.75
C ALA A 208 17.15 56.30 -5.31
N GLU A 209 16.33 56.55 -4.29
CA GLU A 209 16.69 56.23 -2.90
C GLU A 209 15.95 55.00 -2.34
N MET A 210 16.75 54.14 -1.70
CA MET A 210 16.42 53.00 -0.85
C MET A 210 15.90 51.71 -1.53
N ARG A 211 16.80 50.73 -1.66
CA ARG A 211 16.46 49.29 -1.58
C ARG A 211 17.57 48.55 -0.83
N GLU A 212 17.52 48.61 0.49
CA GLU A 212 18.19 47.63 1.35
C GLU A 212 17.13 46.72 1.99
N ASP A 213 16.17 46.24 1.19
CA ASP A 213 15.38 45.09 1.62
C ASP A 213 16.28 43.86 1.46
N GLU A 214 16.42 43.07 2.53
CA GLU A 214 17.13 41.80 2.47
C GLU A 214 16.46 40.90 1.42
N ILE A 215 17.15 40.63 0.31
CA ILE A 215 16.62 39.80 -0.78
C ILE A 215 16.39 38.39 -0.24
N SER A 216 15.17 37.90 -0.35
CA SER A 216 14.76 36.58 0.13
C SER A 216 15.48 35.46 -0.61
N ASN A 217 15.68 34.32 0.04
CA ASN A 217 16.34 33.16 -0.59
C ASN A 217 15.60 32.69 -1.87
N TRP A 218 14.27 32.65 -1.85
CA TRP A 218 13.47 32.25 -3.03
C TRP A 218 13.72 33.19 -4.22
N ALA A 219 13.91 34.49 -3.99
CA ALA A 219 14.17 35.47 -5.04
C ALA A 219 15.59 35.33 -5.60
N ARG A 220 16.59 35.05 -4.75
CA ARG A 220 17.97 34.76 -5.20
C ARG A 220 18.03 33.53 -6.11
N VAL A 221 17.38 32.45 -5.68
CA VAL A 221 17.30 31.20 -6.45
C VAL A 221 16.54 31.41 -7.76
N GLY A 222 15.39 32.12 -7.70
CA GLY A 222 14.63 32.48 -8.90
C GLY A 222 15.46 33.32 -9.88
N ALA A 223 16.19 34.33 -9.41
CA ALA A 223 17.04 35.15 -10.26
C ALA A 223 18.19 34.36 -10.90
N SER A 224 18.82 33.46 -10.13
CA SER A 224 19.90 32.59 -10.63
C SER A 224 19.41 31.69 -11.78
N ASP A 225 18.23 31.06 -11.64
CA ASP A 225 17.61 30.32 -12.75
C ASP A 225 17.30 31.24 -13.94
N ALA A 226 16.69 32.42 -13.71
CA ALA A 226 16.38 33.37 -14.78
C ALA A 226 17.63 33.78 -15.58
N ALA A 227 18.75 34.00 -14.89
CA ALA A 227 20.02 34.39 -15.49
C ALA A 227 20.62 33.32 -16.41
N THR A 228 20.37 32.04 -16.15
CA THR A 228 21.01 30.93 -16.87
C THR A 228 20.59 30.85 -18.34
N CYS A 229 19.46 31.45 -18.73
CA CYS A 229 18.93 31.45 -20.11
C CYS A 229 18.74 30.05 -20.74
N GLN A 230 18.72 29.00 -19.91
CA GLN A 230 18.52 27.60 -20.31
C GLN A 230 17.43 26.95 -19.43
N VAL A 231 17.05 25.72 -19.76
CA VAL A 231 16.07 24.96 -18.98
C VAL A 231 16.78 24.26 -17.81
N THR A 232 16.68 24.86 -16.62
CA THR A 232 17.12 24.27 -15.35
C THR A 232 16.03 23.40 -14.73
N ASP A 233 16.35 22.72 -13.63
CA ASP A 233 15.36 21.94 -12.87
C ASP A 233 14.27 22.81 -12.26
N LEU A 234 14.62 23.99 -11.72
CA LEU A 234 13.62 24.95 -11.25
C LEU A 234 12.74 25.42 -12.41
N ARG A 235 13.29 25.66 -13.60
CA ARG A 235 12.48 26.05 -14.76
C ARG A 235 11.50 24.97 -15.18
N ARG A 236 11.94 23.70 -15.22
CA ARG A 236 11.05 22.55 -15.48
C ARG A 236 9.94 22.46 -14.45
N PHE A 237 10.28 22.66 -13.18
CA PHE A 237 9.34 22.66 -12.07
C PHE A 237 8.28 23.74 -12.22
N LEU A 238 8.69 25.00 -12.40
CA LEU A 238 7.80 26.15 -12.57
C LEU A 238 6.87 25.97 -13.78
N TRP A 239 7.39 25.43 -14.89
CA TRP A 239 6.59 25.24 -16.10
C TRP A 239 5.60 24.08 -16.00
N ARG A 240 5.96 23.00 -15.29
CA ARG A 240 5.05 21.89 -15.03
C ARG A 240 3.89 22.34 -14.14
N TYR A 241 4.21 22.91 -12.98
CA TYR A 241 3.22 23.17 -11.93
C TYR A 241 2.56 24.54 -12.03
N GLY A 242 3.15 25.51 -12.75
CA GLY A 242 2.53 26.81 -13.00
C GLY A 242 1.52 26.79 -14.16
N ARG A 243 1.54 25.76 -15.01
CA ARG A 243 0.77 25.71 -16.27
C ARG A 243 -0.72 25.98 -16.09
N ASP A 244 -1.29 25.41 -15.04
CA ASP A 244 -2.70 25.44 -14.66
C ASP A 244 -2.96 26.38 -13.47
N ILE A 245 -2.02 27.26 -13.12
CA ILE A 245 -2.21 28.25 -12.05
C ILE A 245 -2.79 29.57 -12.61
N ALA A 246 -3.97 29.97 -12.15
CA ALA A 246 -4.70 31.16 -12.57
C ALA A 246 -4.05 32.45 -12.04
N ALA A 247 -3.76 32.53 -10.74
CA ALA A 247 -3.10 33.66 -10.08
C ALA A 247 -1.57 33.55 -10.19
N ALA A 248 -1.07 33.66 -11.42
CA ALA A 248 0.27 33.20 -11.75
C ALA A 248 1.41 33.98 -11.04
N ARG A 249 1.23 35.28 -10.81
CA ARG A 249 2.27 36.14 -10.22
C ARG A 249 2.46 35.91 -8.72
N SER A 250 1.37 35.87 -7.94
CA SER A 250 1.43 35.71 -6.47
C SER A 250 1.89 34.33 -6.03
N ASN A 251 1.67 33.31 -6.86
CA ASN A 251 1.99 31.92 -6.56
C ASN A 251 3.42 31.51 -6.97
N TYR A 252 4.16 32.40 -7.64
CA TYR A 252 5.55 32.15 -8.03
C TYR A 252 6.42 31.83 -6.80
N ARG A 253 6.30 32.65 -5.75
CA ARG A 253 7.06 32.45 -4.49
C ARG A 253 6.80 31.08 -3.89
N MET A 254 5.53 30.69 -3.74
CA MET A 254 5.13 29.36 -3.25
C MET A 254 5.79 28.24 -4.06
N LEU A 255 5.79 28.31 -5.39
CA LEU A 255 6.41 27.28 -6.22
C LEU A 255 7.92 27.17 -6.01
N VAL A 256 8.63 28.30 -5.90
CA VAL A 256 10.08 28.28 -5.64
C VAL A 256 10.37 27.74 -4.24
N GLU A 257 9.60 28.15 -3.24
CA GLU A 257 9.75 27.66 -1.86
C GLU A 257 9.46 26.14 -1.77
N LEU A 258 8.45 25.64 -2.49
CA LEU A 258 8.18 24.20 -2.59
C LEU A 258 9.30 23.43 -3.30
N PHE A 259 9.86 23.98 -4.37
CA PHE A 259 11.01 23.38 -5.06
C PHE A 259 12.21 23.24 -4.12
N LEU A 260 12.51 24.31 -3.37
CA LEU A 260 13.60 24.32 -2.40
C LEU A 260 13.36 23.32 -1.25
N LEU A 261 12.13 23.20 -0.79
CA LEU A 261 11.74 22.25 0.25
C LEU A 261 11.84 20.79 -0.21
N GLY A 262 11.38 20.50 -1.43
CA GLY A 262 11.35 19.14 -1.97
C GLY A 262 12.74 18.56 -2.25
N HIS A 263 13.76 19.41 -2.37
CA HIS A 263 15.11 18.97 -2.66
C HIS A 263 15.72 18.22 -1.46
N GLY A 264 15.93 16.91 -1.61
CA GLY A 264 16.52 16.06 -0.57
C GLY A 264 15.54 15.52 0.48
N GLN A 265 14.24 15.79 0.36
CA GLN A 265 13.21 15.25 1.25
C GLN A 265 12.55 14.00 0.66
N GLN A 266 12.20 13.03 1.51
CA GLN A 266 11.40 11.88 1.10
C GLN A 266 9.91 12.22 1.01
N ASN A 267 9.42 13.09 1.90
CA ASN A 267 8.03 13.53 1.91
C ASN A 267 7.89 15.04 2.14
N ILE A 268 6.85 15.63 1.56
CA ILE A 268 6.47 17.01 1.87
C ILE A 268 5.71 17.04 3.21
N PRO A 269 6.04 17.94 4.15
CA PRO A 269 5.31 18.10 5.40
C PRO A 269 3.83 18.45 5.17
N THR A 270 2.93 17.84 5.96
CA THR A 270 1.48 18.04 5.88
C THR A 270 1.09 19.53 5.89
N GLU A 271 1.73 20.31 6.75
CA GLU A 271 1.47 21.75 6.92
C GLU A 271 1.65 22.53 5.61
N ARG A 272 2.72 22.21 4.87
CA ARG A 272 3.02 22.83 3.58
C ARG A 272 2.04 22.40 2.50
N VAL A 273 1.55 21.17 2.54
CA VAL A 273 0.48 20.73 1.64
C VAL A 273 -0.80 21.52 1.91
N LEU A 274 -1.19 21.69 3.18
CA LEU A 274 -2.36 22.49 3.54
C LEU A 274 -2.24 23.95 3.07
N GLU A 275 -1.06 24.58 3.21
CA GLU A 275 -0.80 25.92 2.69
C GLU A 275 -1.00 26.00 1.16
N VAL A 276 -0.55 24.99 0.40
CA VAL A 276 -0.77 24.93 -1.05
C VAL A 276 -2.25 24.85 -1.41
N PHE A 277 -3.01 23.99 -0.72
CA PHE A 277 -4.46 23.88 -0.95
C PHE A 277 -5.22 25.15 -0.54
N GLN A 278 -4.73 25.90 0.44
CA GLN A 278 -5.29 27.21 0.80
C GLN A 278 -4.95 28.28 -0.24
N ALA A 279 -3.73 28.29 -0.78
CA ALA A 279 -3.30 29.21 -1.82
C ALA A 279 -3.98 28.95 -3.17
N LEU A 280 -4.40 27.70 -3.42
CA LEU A 280 -5.05 27.25 -4.64
C LEU A 280 -6.43 26.63 -4.31
N PRO A 281 -7.47 27.42 -4.00
CA PRO A 281 -8.75 26.89 -3.52
C PRO A 281 -9.65 26.29 -4.62
N ASP A 282 -9.43 26.61 -5.90
CA ASP A 282 -10.19 26.05 -7.03
C ASP A 282 -9.66 24.65 -7.38
N LEU A 283 -10.56 23.70 -7.65
CA LEU A 283 -10.24 22.32 -8.03
C LEU A 283 -9.34 22.23 -9.26
N THR A 284 -9.54 23.12 -10.22
CA THR A 284 -8.82 23.12 -11.50
C THR A 284 -7.51 23.91 -11.45
N ASP A 285 -7.30 24.69 -10.38
CA ASP A 285 -6.15 25.55 -10.20
C ASP A 285 -4.99 24.76 -9.58
N GLY A 286 -3.88 24.60 -10.31
CA GLY A 286 -2.75 23.79 -9.90
C GLY A 286 -3.08 22.30 -9.68
N GLU A 287 -3.98 21.74 -10.48
CA GLU A 287 -4.42 20.34 -10.43
C GLU A 287 -3.22 19.36 -10.47
N ILE A 288 -2.25 19.62 -11.36
CA ILE A 288 -1.05 18.77 -11.50
C ILE A 288 -0.23 18.78 -10.21
N LEU A 289 -0.01 19.97 -9.65
CA LEU A 289 0.76 20.14 -8.41
C LEU A 289 0.10 19.40 -7.26
N LYS A 290 -1.22 19.58 -7.10
CA LYS A 290 -2.00 18.92 -6.04
C LYS A 290 -1.93 17.41 -6.19
N LYS A 291 -2.10 16.88 -7.40
CA LYS A 291 -2.03 15.43 -7.64
C LYS A 291 -0.66 14.84 -7.31
N ASP A 292 0.40 15.49 -7.78
CA ASP A 292 1.78 15.04 -7.55
C ASP A 292 2.15 15.13 -6.06
N ILE A 293 1.80 16.21 -5.36
CA ILE A 293 2.02 16.36 -3.90
C ILE A 293 1.24 15.32 -3.11
N LEU A 294 -0.01 15.03 -3.50
CA LEU A 294 -0.80 13.97 -2.88
C LEU A 294 -0.33 12.56 -3.27
N GLY A 295 0.74 12.41 -4.07
CA GLY A 295 1.30 11.11 -4.46
C GLY A 295 0.37 10.27 -5.32
N ILE A 296 -0.54 10.90 -6.07
CA ILE A 296 -1.49 10.21 -6.92
C ILE A 296 -0.77 9.82 -8.22
N PRO A 297 -0.79 8.54 -8.63
CA PRO A 297 -0.13 8.11 -9.86
C PRO A 297 -0.61 8.89 -11.09
N ALA A 298 0.33 9.39 -11.89
CA ALA A 298 0.08 10.15 -13.11
C ALA A 298 0.91 9.61 -14.29
N ALA A 299 0.52 9.95 -15.52
CA ALA A 299 1.18 9.47 -16.74
C ALA A 299 2.63 9.98 -16.91
N SER A 300 3.02 11.02 -16.17
CA SER A 300 4.36 11.60 -16.20
C SER A 300 4.96 11.60 -14.80
N PRO A 301 6.27 11.38 -14.64
CA PRO A 301 6.91 11.36 -13.33
C PRO A 301 6.76 12.71 -12.61
N SER A 302 6.51 12.63 -11.32
CA SER A 302 6.47 13.80 -10.43
C SER A 302 7.85 14.45 -10.32
N LEU A 303 7.88 15.77 -10.22
CA LEU A 303 9.09 16.55 -9.90
C LEU A 303 9.17 16.90 -8.40
N LEU A 304 8.28 16.34 -7.58
CA LEU A 304 8.19 16.54 -6.13
C LEU A 304 8.09 15.20 -5.40
N PRO A 305 8.66 15.08 -4.19
CA PRO A 305 8.30 14.00 -3.31
C PRO A 305 6.81 14.11 -2.92
N PRO A 306 6.10 12.98 -2.73
CA PRO A 306 4.72 13.00 -2.25
C PRO A 306 4.67 13.29 -0.75
N ILE A 307 3.53 13.75 -0.22
CA ILE A 307 3.24 13.71 1.23
C ILE A 307 3.32 12.27 1.74
N SER A 308 3.52 12.03 3.04
CA SER A 308 3.46 10.66 3.60
C SER A 308 2.02 10.08 3.54
N PRO A 309 1.84 8.76 3.63
CA PRO A 309 0.49 8.15 3.68
C PRO A 309 -0.35 8.65 4.86
N VAL A 310 0.25 8.76 6.05
CA VAL A 310 -0.42 9.33 7.23
C VAL A 310 -0.72 10.82 7.04
N GLY A 311 0.22 11.58 6.47
CA GLY A 311 -0.01 13.00 6.16
C GLY A 311 -1.15 13.20 5.16
N LEU A 312 -1.36 12.28 4.21
CA LEU A 312 -2.54 12.31 3.34
C LEU A 312 -3.83 12.19 4.13
N LEU A 313 -3.88 11.28 5.12
CA LEU A 313 -5.03 11.11 5.99
C LEU A 313 -5.30 12.38 6.82
N GLU A 314 -4.24 13.03 7.33
CA GLU A 314 -4.36 14.34 8.01
C GLU A 314 -4.95 15.41 7.08
N VAL A 315 -4.51 15.45 5.82
CA VAL A 315 -5.05 16.39 4.81
C VAL A 315 -6.52 16.13 4.52
N VAL A 316 -6.94 14.86 4.35
CA VAL A 316 -8.35 14.55 4.07
C VAL A 316 -9.24 14.59 5.32
N ALA A 317 -8.68 14.47 6.52
CA ALA A 317 -9.41 14.74 7.75
C ALA A 317 -9.68 16.24 7.95
N ASN A 318 -8.92 17.12 7.28
CA ASN A 318 -9.09 18.56 7.38
C ASN A 318 -10.34 19.05 6.61
N GLN A 319 -11.29 19.67 7.33
CA GLN A 319 -12.56 20.14 6.77
C GLN A 319 -12.43 21.13 5.62
N ASN A 320 -11.34 21.90 5.56
CA ASN A 320 -11.12 22.87 4.50
C ASN A 320 -10.64 22.22 3.20
N VAL A 321 -10.05 21.03 3.28
CA VAL A 321 -9.35 20.38 2.15
C VAL A 321 -10.04 19.10 1.68
N HIS A 322 -10.77 18.39 2.56
CA HIS A 322 -11.36 17.09 2.24
C HIS A 322 -12.25 17.09 0.98
N ARG A 323 -12.91 18.21 0.70
CA ARG A 323 -13.80 18.39 -0.47
C ARG A 323 -13.05 18.28 -1.81
N PHE A 324 -11.72 18.37 -1.78
CA PHE A 324 -10.88 18.37 -2.97
C PHE A 324 -10.26 17.00 -3.28
N VAL A 325 -10.41 15.99 -2.41
CA VAL A 325 -9.73 14.68 -2.55
C VAL A 325 -10.76 13.54 -2.54
N PRO A 326 -11.20 13.03 -3.71
CA PRO A 326 -12.19 11.97 -3.79
C PRO A 326 -11.72 10.64 -3.14
N PRO A 327 -12.63 9.82 -2.57
CA PRO A 327 -12.30 8.53 -1.96
C PRO A 327 -11.46 7.59 -2.83
N ASP A 328 -11.88 7.35 -4.07
CA ASP A 328 -11.18 6.47 -5.02
C ASP A 328 -9.73 6.90 -5.28
N THR A 329 -9.45 8.19 -5.14
CA THR A 329 -8.12 8.74 -5.37
C THR A 329 -7.16 8.40 -4.23
N VAL A 330 -7.64 8.43 -2.99
CA VAL A 330 -6.88 7.99 -1.82
C VAL A 330 -6.64 6.49 -1.89
N ALA A 331 -7.68 5.72 -2.24
CA ALA A 331 -7.60 4.26 -2.37
C ALA A 331 -6.53 3.82 -3.37
N ARG A 332 -6.55 4.38 -4.59
CA ARG A 332 -5.56 4.09 -5.65
C ARG A 332 -4.12 4.37 -5.22
N ARG A 333 -3.91 5.42 -4.43
CA ARG A 333 -2.56 5.68 -3.89
C ARG A 333 -2.14 4.58 -2.93
N PHE A 334 -3.05 4.16 -2.05
CA PHE A 334 -2.74 3.20 -1.00
C PHE A 334 -2.54 1.78 -1.54
N GLU A 335 -3.11 1.45 -2.70
CA GLU A 335 -2.82 0.20 -3.43
C GLU A 335 -1.33 0.01 -3.74
N THR A 336 -0.59 1.11 -3.92
CA THR A 336 0.84 1.09 -4.28
C THR A 336 1.79 1.08 -3.08
N LEU A 337 1.27 1.21 -1.86
CA LEU A 337 2.09 1.31 -0.64
C LEU A 337 2.67 -0.05 -0.23
N HIS A 338 3.77 0.04 0.53
CA HIS A 338 4.39 -1.11 1.18
C HIS A 338 3.54 -1.57 2.38
N PRO A 339 3.46 -2.88 2.71
CA PRO A 339 2.63 -3.38 3.81
C PRO A 339 2.84 -2.68 5.16
N VAL A 340 4.08 -2.32 5.50
CA VAL A 340 4.41 -1.58 6.74
C VAL A 340 3.67 -0.24 6.80
N GLU A 341 3.60 0.50 5.69
CA GLU A 341 2.89 1.79 5.61
C GLU A 341 1.36 1.59 5.72
N ILE A 342 0.84 0.44 5.28
CA ILE A 342 -0.58 0.08 5.47
C ILE A 342 -0.90 -0.11 6.96
N GLY A 343 0.04 -0.62 7.76
CA GLY A 343 -0.10 -0.70 9.21
C GLY A 343 -0.27 0.67 9.88
N GLU A 344 0.54 1.65 9.48
CA GLU A 344 0.45 3.03 9.97
C GLU A 344 -0.87 3.69 9.55
N VAL A 345 -1.29 3.47 8.30
CA VAL A 345 -2.60 3.91 7.77
C VAL A 345 -3.74 3.32 8.59
N ALA A 346 -3.70 2.02 8.89
CA ALA A 346 -4.73 1.37 9.69
C ALA A 346 -4.81 1.96 11.11
N GLN A 347 -3.66 2.17 11.76
CA GLN A 347 -3.62 2.79 13.09
C GLN A 347 -4.22 4.20 13.09
N TYR A 348 -3.83 5.03 12.11
CA TYR A 348 -4.36 6.38 12.00
C TYR A 348 -5.88 6.38 11.71
N LEU A 349 -6.34 5.51 10.81
CA LEU A 349 -7.76 5.38 10.48
C LEU A 349 -8.60 4.97 11.70
N ASP A 350 -8.12 4.04 12.54
CA ASP A 350 -8.85 3.63 13.73
C ASP A 350 -9.00 4.77 14.75
N LEU A 351 -7.94 5.56 14.94
CA LEU A 351 -7.93 6.71 15.85
C LEU A 351 -8.81 7.87 15.36
N HIS A 352 -8.93 8.06 14.05
CA HIS A 352 -9.62 9.19 13.42
C HIS A 352 -10.83 8.78 12.57
N TYR A 353 -11.44 7.64 12.89
CA TYR A 353 -12.47 6.99 12.07
C TYR A 353 -13.63 7.92 11.71
N ASP A 354 -14.16 8.67 12.68
CA ASP A 354 -15.31 9.55 12.47
C ASP A 354 -14.99 10.67 11.45
N ALA A 355 -13.80 11.26 11.55
CA ALA A 355 -13.34 12.31 10.63
C ALA A 355 -13.06 11.76 9.21
N LEU A 356 -12.71 10.49 9.11
CA LEU A 356 -12.38 9.80 7.86
C LEU A 356 -13.54 8.96 7.30
N SER A 357 -14.73 9.03 7.91
CA SER A 357 -15.89 8.22 7.53
C SER A 357 -16.24 8.25 6.03
N PRO A 358 -16.07 9.35 5.26
CA PRO A 358 -16.32 9.33 3.81
C PRO A 358 -15.34 8.48 3.00
N TRP A 359 -14.15 8.19 3.54
CA TRP A 359 -13.11 7.36 2.92
C TRP A 359 -13.03 5.95 3.53
N ALA A 360 -13.70 5.71 4.66
CA ALA A 360 -13.53 4.50 5.47
C ALA A 360 -13.77 3.21 4.67
N GLY A 361 -14.82 3.13 3.84
CA GLY A 361 -15.13 1.92 3.07
C GLY A 361 -14.02 1.50 2.11
N GLU A 362 -13.48 2.46 1.35
CA GLU A 362 -12.37 2.19 0.42
C GLU A 362 -11.06 1.89 1.17
N LEU A 363 -10.79 2.62 2.26
CA LEU A 363 -9.59 2.41 3.06
C LEU A 363 -9.60 1.05 3.78
N GLU A 364 -10.75 0.62 4.32
CA GLU A 364 -10.95 -0.69 4.92
C GLU A 364 -10.68 -1.81 3.92
N ASN A 365 -11.15 -1.66 2.68
CA ASN A 365 -10.90 -2.63 1.61
C ASN A 365 -9.40 -2.72 1.27
N VAL A 366 -8.71 -1.58 1.18
CA VAL A 366 -7.26 -1.56 0.95
C VAL A 366 -6.51 -2.22 2.12
N ILE A 367 -6.86 -1.92 3.37
CA ILE A 367 -6.26 -2.54 4.56
C ILE A 367 -6.51 -4.06 4.54
N ALA A 368 -7.74 -4.51 4.30
CA ALA A 368 -8.11 -5.93 4.28
C ALA A 368 -7.32 -6.75 3.26
N THR A 369 -6.99 -6.15 2.11
CA THR A 369 -6.34 -6.86 0.99
C THR A 369 -4.82 -6.77 1.02
N ARG A 370 -4.25 -5.67 1.53
CA ARG A 370 -2.81 -5.34 1.41
C ARG A 370 -1.98 -5.63 2.65
N VAL A 371 -2.60 -5.78 3.82
CA VAL A 371 -1.91 -6.17 5.05
C VAL A 371 -1.21 -7.53 4.86
N ASP A 372 -0.07 -7.68 5.52
CA ASP A 372 0.71 -8.92 5.56
C ASP A 372 1.01 -9.39 6.99
N ALA A 373 1.67 -10.53 7.10
CA ALA A 373 2.02 -11.11 8.40
C ALA A 373 2.98 -10.23 9.22
N SER A 374 3.79 -9.38 8.59
CA SER A 374 4.71 -8.48 9.31
C SER A 374 3.99 -7.33 10.00
N THR A 375 2.80 -7.00 9.51
CA THR A 375 1.99 -5.87 9.97
C THR A 375 0.99 -6.28 11.07
N LEU A 376 0.53 -7.54 11.05
CA LEU A 376 -0.40 -8.11 12.03
C LEU A 376 0.27 -8.40 13.40
N THR A 377 0.61 -7.33 14.10
CA THR A 377 1.17 -7.38 15.46
C THR A 377 0.09 -7.16 16.52
N GLN A 378 0.44 -7.28 17.81
CA GLN A 378 -0.48 -6.95 18.92
C GLN A 378 -0.98 -5.50 18.89
N ASN A 379 -0.27 -4.60 18.21
CA ASN A 379 -0.62 -3.19 18.07
C ASN A 379 -1.50 -2.93 16.83
N PHE A 380 -1.83 -3.96 16.05
CA PHE A 380 -2.72 -3.79 14.89
C PHE A 380 -4.16 -3.50 15.36
N PRO A 381 -4.87 -2.52 14.76
CA PRO A 381 -6.21 -2.14 15.21
C PRO A 381 -7.21 -3.29 15.17
N ARG A 382 -7.88 -3.54 16.30
CA ARG A 382 -8.85 -4.62 16.45
C ARG A 382 -10.04 -4.49 15.50
N ARG A 383 -10.45 -3.26 15.18
CA ARG A 383 -11.55 -2.94 14.25
C ARG A 383 -11.41 -3.65 12.90
N PHE A 384 -10.20 -3.71 12.35
CA PHE A 384 -9.95 -4.23 11.00
C PHE A 384 -9.52 -5.71 10.98
N MET A 385 -9.20 -6.29 12.15
CA MET A 385 -8.63 -7.63 12.25
C MET A 385 -9.47 -8.70 11.56
N MET A 386 -10.78 -8.74 11.87
CA MET A 386 -11.67 -9.75 11.28
C MET A 386 -11.90 -9.57 9.78
N GLN A 387 -11.93 -8.33 9.29
CA GLN A 387 -12.02 -8.05 7.85
C GLN A 387 -10.76 -8.54 7.12
N VAL A 388 -9.58 -8.27 7.67
CA VAL A 388 -8.30 -8.73 7.12
C VAL A 388 -8.24 -10.27 7.09
N LEU A 389 -8.48 -10.95 8.22
CA LEU A 389 -8.36 -12.42 8.28
C LEU A 389 -9.39 -13.15 7.40
N ARG A 390 -10.56 -12.53 7.17
CA ARG A 390 -11.55 -13.04 6.22
C ARG A 390 -11.12 -12.90 4.76
N ALA A 391 -10.54 -11.76 4.41
CA ALA A 391 -10.03 -11.51 3.06
C ALA A 391 -8.74 -12.29 2.77
N ARG A 392 -7.94 -12.55 3.82
CA ARG A 392 -6.60 -13.15 3.75
C ARG A 392 -6.47 -14.33 4.72
N PRO A 393 -7.12 -15.47 4.44
CA PRO A 393 -7.04 -16.67 5.29
C PRO A 393 -5.63 -17.26 5.39
N ASP A 394 -4.73 -16.90 4.46
CA ASP A 394 -3.30 -17.23 4.51
C ASP A 394 -2.56 -16.60 5.69
N LEU A 395 -3.12 -15.53 6.28
CA LEU A 395 -2.55 -14.84 7.44
C LEU A 395 -2.99 -15.42 8.79
N VAL A 396 -3.90 -16.41 8.79
CA VAL A 396 -4.38 -17.06 10.02
C VAL A 396 -3.28 -17.96 10.58
N ARG A 397 -2.58 -17.46 11.59
CA ARG A 397 -1.45 -18.09 12.28
C ARG A 397 -1.66 -18.12 13.79
N TRP A 398 -0.84 -18.88 14.51
CA TRP A 398 -1.02 -19.09 15.96
C TRP A 398 -1.07 -17.76 16.75
N ASP A 399 -0.22 -16.80 16.37
CA ASP A 399 -0.09 -15.47 16.96
C ASP A 399 -1.33 -14.63 16.68
N THR A 400 -1.83 -14.60 15.44
CA THR A 400 -3.08 -13.89 15.12
C THR A 400 -4.30 -14.50 15.81
N VAL A 401 -4.41 -15.84 15.84
CA VAL A 401 -5.52 -16.55 16.52
C VAL A 401 -5.49 -16.31 18.03
N SER A 402 -4.30 -16.19 18.62
CA SER A 402 -4.16 -15.85 20.05
C SER A 402 -4.84 -14.54 20.42
N MET A 403 -4.92 -13.59 19.47
CA MET A 403 -5.57 -12.29 19.68
C MET A 403 -7.10 -12.38 19.56
N LEU A 404 -7.66 -13.40 18.90
CA LEU A 404 -9.10 -13.50 18.64
C LEU A 404 -9.87 -13.98 19.88
N SER A 405 -11.11 -13.50 20.00
CA SER A 405 -12.13 -14.04 20.90
C SER A 405 -12.70 -15.35 20.37
N ASN A 406 -13.47 -16.07 21.20
CA ASN A 406 -14.07 -17.34 20.78
C ASN A 406 -15.11 -17.13 19.67
N ASP A 407 -15.92 -16.07 19.75
CA ASP A 407 -16.92 -15.75 18.72
C ASP A 407 -16.26 -15.42 17.37
N GLU A 408 -15.17 -14.66 17.39
CA GLU A 408 -14.37 -14.35 16.19
C GLU A 408 -13.77 -15.61 15.55
N ILE A 409 -13.26 -16.55 16.36
CA ILE A 409 -12.76 -17.84 15.86
C ILE A 409 -13.87 -18.65 15.21
N VAL A 410 -15.05 -18.70 15.84
CA VAL A 410 -16.22 -19.40 15.29
C VAL A 410 -16.62 -18.78 13.95
N GLU A 411 -16.73 -17.45 13.91
CA GLU A 411 -17.05 -16.68 12.71
C GLU A 411 -16.04 -16.92 11.57
N LEU A 412 -14.75 -17.01 11.89
CA LEU A 412 -13.68 -17.31 10.93
C LEU A 412 -13.77 -18.75 10.39
N LEU A 413 -14.00 -19.72 11.27
CA LEU A 413 -14.16 -21.14 10.91
C LEU A 413 -15.42 -21.40 10.08
N ASP A 414 -16.46 -20.59 10.27
CA ASP A 414 -17.69 -20.66 9.49
C ASP A 414 -17.53 -20.03 8.11
N ALA A 415 -16.79 -18.92 8.00
CA ALA A 415 -16.43 -18.33 6.72
C ALA A 415 -15.47 -19.22 5.91
N HIS A 416 -14.50 -19.85 6.57
CA HIS A 416 -13.43 -20.63 5.93
C HIS A 416 -13.23 -22.00 6.62
N PRO A 417 -14.11 -22.98 6.38
CA PRO A 417 -14.04 -24.30 7.01
C PRO A 417 -12.70 -25.04 6.81
N ALA A 418 -12.03 -24.78 5.69
CA ALA A 418 -10.76 -25.42 5.34
C ALA A 418 -9.62 -25.03 6.30
N LEU A 419 -9.71 -23.92 7.03
CA LEU A 419 -8.68 -23.52 8.00
C LEU A 419 -8.44 -24.57 9.09
N LEU A 420 -9.45 -25.38 9.41
CA LEU A 420 -9.34 -26.47 10.37
C LEU A 420 -8.43 -27.62 9.89
N SER A 421 -7.91 -27.58 8.67
CA SER A 421 -6.85 -28.51 8.24
C SER A 421 -5.46 -28.10 8.73
N GLN A 422 -5.32 -26.90 9.29
CA GLN A 422 -4.05 -26.39 9.83
C GLN A 422 -3.89 -26.82 11.28
N TYR A 423 -2.82 -27.56 11.57
CA TYR A 423 -2.54 -28.06 12.93
C TYR A 423 -2.46 -26.93 13.97
N THR A 424 -1.89 -25.77 13.61
CA THR A 424 -1.81 -24.59 14.49
C THR A 424 -3.17 -24.11 14.97
N LEU A 425 -4.18 -24.10 14.09
CA LEU A 425 -5.54 -23.70 14.45
C LEU A 425 -6.22 -24.79 15.28
N ALA A 426 -6.08 -26.06 14.88
CA ALA A 426 -6.59 -27.20 15.66
C ALA A 426 -6.04 -27.19 17.10
N ALA A 427 -4.73 -26.96 17.25
CA ALA A 427 -4.05 -26.80 18.53
C ALA A 427 -4.61 -25.63 19.34
N SER A 428 -4.89 -24.49 18.73
CA SER A 428 -5.50 -23.35 19.45
C SER A 428 -6.93 -23.63 19.89
N VAL A 429 -7.72 -24.27 19.03
CA VAL A 429 -9.13 -24.61 19.26
C VAL A 429 -9.32 -25.55 20.46
N VAL A 430 -8.51 -26.61 20.57
CA VAL A 430 -8.62 -27.59 21.67
C VAL A 430 -8.23 -27.02 23.06
N ARG A 431 -7.60 -25.84 23.09
CA ARG A 431 -7.25 -25.11 24.31
C ARG A 431 -8.33 -24.11 24.73
N ARG A 432 -9.45 -24.03 24.01
CA ARG A 432 -10.54 -23.06 24.23
C ARG A 432 -11.89 -23.75 24.34
N ASP A 433 -12.85 -23.08 24.97
CA ASP A 433 -14.24 -23.50 24.94
C ASP A 433 -15.03 -22.67 23.92
N LEU A 434 -15.30 -23.25 22.74
CA LEU A 434 -16.13 -22.63 21.71
C LEU A 434 -17.62 -23.00 21.83
N GLY A 435 -18.01 -23.66 22.92
CA GLY A 435 -19.36 -24.16 23.15
C GLY A 435 -19.56 -25.59 22.63
N ALA A 436 -20.33 -26.38 23.39
CA ALA A 436 -20.51 -27.81 23.14
C ALA A 436 -21.01 -28.16 21.72
N VAL A 437 -21.94 -27.36 21.18
CA VAL A 437 -22.47 -27.56 19.82
C VAL A 437 -21.37 -27.40 18.78
N LYS A 438 -20.59 -26.32 18.89
CA LYS A 438 -19.51 -26.03 17.95
C LYS A 438 -18.37 -27.03 18.06
N ASN A 439 -17.94 -27.37 19.27
CA ASN A 439 -16.88 -28.34 19.48
C ASN A 439 -17.24 -29.70 18.84
N ASN A 440 -18.48 -30.18 19.02
CA ASN A 440 -18.94 -31.43 18.38
C ASN A 440 -19.06 -31.32 16.85
N GLU A 441 -19.40 -30.14 16.32
CA GLU A 441 -19.37 -29.91 14.89
C GLU A 441 -17.95 -30.00 14.33
N LEU A 442 -16.97 -29.38 14.99
CA LEU A 442 -15.57 -29.38 14.58
C LEU A 442 -14.96 -30.78 14.61
N VAL A 443 -15.24 -31.55 15.67
CA VAL A 443 -14.81 -32.97 15.76
C VAL A 443 -15.35 -33.79 14.59
N ARG A 444 -16.61 -33.60 14.20
CA ARG A 444 -17.17 -34.32 13.03
C ARG A 444 -16.51 -33.94 11.71
N ARG A 445 -16.05 -32.69 11.56
CA ARG A 445 -15.40 -32.22 10.34
C ARG A 445 -13.97 -32.76 10.19
N ASN A 446 -13.19 -32.79 11.27
CA ASN A 446 -11.80 -33.25 11.23
C ASN A 446 -11.39 -33.98 12.54
N PRO A 447 -11.89 -35.20 12.78
CA PRO A 447 -11.74 -35.87 14.07
C PRO A 447 -10.29 -36.23 14.36
N GLN A 448 -9.53 -36.66 13.35
CA GLN A 448 -8.14 -37.05 13.53
C GLN A 448 -7.25 -35.90 13.98
N LEU A 449 -7.23 -34.80 13.21
CA LEU A 449 -6.32 -33.69 13.47
C LEU A 449 -6.61 -33.03 14.83
N LEU A 450 -7.89 -32.85 15.16
CA LEU A 450 -8.28 -32.30 16.46
C LEU A 450 -7.93 -33.25 17.60
N PHE A 451 -8.02 -34.57 17.38
CA PHE A 451 -7.64 -35.54 18.40
C PHE A 451 -6.14 -35.55 18.63
N GLU A 452 -5.33 -35.59 17.57
CA GLU A 452 -3.87 -35.51 17.65
C GLU A 452 -3.43 -34.20 18.36
N ALA A 453 -4.02 -33.07 17.99
CA ALA A 453 -3.78 -31.78 18.63
C ALA A 453 -4.22 -31.76 20.11
N ALA A 454 -5.33 -32.41 20.45
CA ALA A 454 -5.77 -32.56 21.83
C ALA A 454 -4.80 -33.40 22.65
N LEU A 455 -4.30 -34.51 22.12
CA LEU A 455 -3.31 -35.35 22.80
C LEU A 455 -1.99 -34.62 23.05
N ASP A 456 -1.56 -33.78 22.11
CA ASP A 456 -0.40 -32.90 22.32
C ASP A 456 -0.67 -31.83 23.38
N ALA A 457 -1.84 -31.20 23.38
CA ALA A 457 -2.24 -30.23 24.40
C ALA A 457 -2.41 -30.86 25.80
N ILE A 458 -2.80 -32.14 25.87
CA ILE A 458 -2.86 -32.91 27.10
C ILE A 458 -1.46 -33.15 27.64
N ALA A 459 -0.54 -33.59 26.79
CA ALA A 459 0.85 -33.86 27.18
C ALA A 459 1.54 -32.59 27.71
N SER A 460 1.15 -31.40 27.24
CA SER A 460 1.62 -30.11 27.77
C SER A 460 0.80 -29.56 28.95
N GLY A 461 -0.33 -30.18 29.33
CA GLY A 461 -1.21 -29.70 30.40
C GLY A 461 -2.03 -28.45 30.04
N GLU A 462 -2.19 -28.15 28.76
CA GLU A 462 -2.84 -26.93 28.25
C GLU A 462 -4.23 -27.16 27.67
N ILE A 463 -4.68 -28.42 27.57
CA ILE A 463 -6.01 -28.74 27.03
C ILE A 463 -7.11 -28.10 27.88
N ASN A 464 -8.16 -27.59 27.22
CA ASN A 464 -9.34 -27.15 27.94
C ASN A 464 -10.20 -28.34 28.36
N PHE A 465 -10.69 -28.35 29.60
CA PHE A 465 -11.43 -29.47 30.19
C PHE A 465 -12.67 -29.89 29.39
N VAL A 466 -13.30 -28.98 28.64
CA VAL A 466 -14.49 -29.32 27.83
C VAL A 466 -14.14 -30.39 26.79
N TRP A 467 -12.92 -30.33 26.22
CA TRP A 467 -12.47 -31.27 25.20
C TRP A 467 -12.19 -32.67 25.72
N THR A 468 -11.81 -32.84 27.00
CA THR A 468 -11.49 -34.16 27.54
C THR A 468 -12.71 -35.09 27.55
N SER A 469 -13.90 -34.52 27.77
CA SER A 469 -15.17 -35.26 27.81
C SER A 469 -15.77 -35.59 26.44
N LEU A 470 -15.33 -34.91 25.37
CA LEU A 470 -15.90 -35.06 24.03
C LEU A 470 -15.46 -36.35 23.33
N TRP A 471 -14.26 -36.83 23.65
CA TRP A 471 -13.61 -37.88 22.88
C TRP A 471 -14.24 -39.27 23.05
N ALA A 472 -14.70 -39.61 24.25
CA ALA A 472 -15.40 -40.88 24.49
C ALA A 472 -16.65 -41.05 23.62
N SER A 473 -17.41 -39.98 23.39
CA SER A 473 -18.60 -40.00 22.54
C SER A 473 -18.28 -40.00 21.04
N ASN A 474 -17.05 -39.67 20.66
CA ASN A 474 -16.58 -39.58 19.27
C ASN A 474 -15.53 -40.64 18.91
N ALA A 475 -15.31 -41.65 19.77
CA ALA A 475 -14.27 -42.65 19.59
C ALA A 475 -14.34 -43.40 18.24
N GLY A 476 -15.55 -43.78 17.81
CA GLY A 476 -15.74 -44.43 16.52
C GLY A 476 -15.34 -43.55 15.33
N ALA A 477 -15.57 -42.23 15.41
CA ALA A 477 -15.18 -41.29 14.36
C ALA A 477 -13.65 -41.12 14.29
N VAL A 478 -12.96 -41.13 15.44
CA VAL A 478 -11.49 -41.07 15.51
C VAL A 478 -10.87 -42.34 14.92
N PHE A 479 -11.34 -43.53 15.30
CA PHE A 479 -10.79 -44.76 14.74
C PHE A 479 -11.08 -44.95 13.25
N ALA A 480 -12.24 -44.47 12.77
CA ALA A 480 -12.58 -44.52 11.35
C ALA A 480 -11.57 -43.75 10.46
N THR A 481 -10.77 -42.85 11.01
CA THR A 481 -9.69 -42.16 10.26
C THR A 481 -8.40 -42.97 10.16
N GLY A 482 -8.25 -44.05 10.94
CA GLY A 482 -7.01 -44.81 11.05
C GLY A 482 -5.98 -44.23 12.03
N TRP A 483 -6.39 -43.32 12.94
CA TRP A 483 -5.53 -42.59 13.89
C TRP A 483 -4.43 -43.42 14.59
N PRO A 484 -4.62 -44.67 15.04
CA PRO A 484 -3.54 -45.39 15.72
C PRO A 484 -2.28 -45.57 14.88
N ARG A 485 -2.37 -45.51 13.55
CA ARG A 485 -1.23 -45.62 12.63
C ARG A 485 -0.38 -44.36 12.51
N THR A 486 -0.92 -43.20 12.89
CA THR A 486 -0.21 -41.91 12.78
C THR A 486 0.57 -41.56 14.04
N GLU A 487 0.38 -42.33 15.12
CA GLU A 487 1.06 -42.11 16.38
C GLU A 487 2.53 -42.57 16.35
N ARG A 488 3.33 -42.02 17.26
CA ARG A 488 4.80 -42.20 17.27
C ARG A 488 5.32 -43.16 18.34
N SER A 489 4.50 -43.58 19.30
CA SER A 489 4.92 -44.50 20.37
C SER A 489 3.74 -45.16 21.09
N TRP A 490 4.02 -46.23 21.84
CA TRP A 490 3.03 -46.92 22.66
C TRP A 490 2.39 -46.00 23.71
N SER A 491 3.17 -45.11 24.31
CA SER A 491 2.66 -44.16 25.33
C SER A 491 1.61 -43.21 24.74
N ARG A 492 1.80 -42.77 23.50
CA ARG A 492 0.79 -41.93 22.83
C ARG A 492 -0.47 -42.68 22.45
N VAL A 493 -0.32 -43.92 21.97
CA VAL A 493 -1.47 -44.80 21.70
C VAL A 493 -2.25 -45.05 22.99
N GLN A 494 -1.56 -45.36 24.10
CA GLN A 494 -2.20 -45.55 25.40
C GLN A 494 -2.94 -44.29 25.86
N LEU A 495 -2.31 -43.12 25.73
CA LEU A 495 -2.94 -41.85 26.09
C LEU A 495 -4.23 -41.65 25.31
N GLY A 496 -4.20 -41.81 23.98
CA GLY A 496 -5.39 -41.65 23.17
C GLY A 496 -6.48 -42.67 23.48
N VAL A 497 -6.14 -43.95 23.62
CA VAL A 497 -7.12 -44.99 24.02
C VAL A 497 -7.77 -44.68 25.37
N ALA A 498 -7.01 -44.16 26.33
CA ALA A 498 -7.53 -43.75 27.63
C ALA A 498 -8.54 -42.59 27.49
N PHE A 499 -8.24 -41.59 26.65
CA PHE A 499 -9.15 -40.44 26.40
C PHE A 499 -10.40 -40.82 25.58
N LEU A 500 -10.29 -41.83 24.73
CA LEU A 500 -11.45 -42.44 24.07
C LEU A 500 -12.31 -43.25 25.05
N GLY A 501 -11.88 -43.41 26.30
CA GLY A 501 -12.64 -44.10 27.34
C GLY A 501 -12.61 -45.63 27.20
N TYR A 502 -11.55 -46.19 26.63
CA TYR A 502 -11.43 -47.63 26.36
C TYR A 502 -12.69 -48.18 25.64
N PRO A 503 -12.99 -47.70 24.43
CA PRO A 503 -14.21 -48.04 23.70
C PRO A 503 -14.25 -49.54 23.36
N ARG A 504 -15.44 -50.13 23.41
CA ARG A 504 -15.64 -51.56 23.08
C ARG A 504 -15.91 -51.82 21.61
N HIS A 505 -16.48 -50.84 20.90
CA HIS A 505 -16.90 -50.96 19.51
C HIS A 505 -16.24 -49.89 18.65
N GLY A 506 -16.10 -50.17 17.35
CA GLY A 506 -15.47 -49.25 16.40
C GLY A 506 -13.95 -49.14 16.51
N SER A 507 -13.32 -49.96 17.37
CA SER A 507 -11.87 -50.10 17.48
C SER A 507 -11.29 -50.76 16.21
N PRO A 508 -10.02 -50.47 15.84
CA PRO A 508 -9.32 -51.19 14.79
C PRO A 508 -9.34 -52.71 15.01
N ARG A 509 -9.20 -53.46 13.91
CA ARG A 509 -9.13 -54.92 13.98
C ARG A 509 -7.86 -55.39 14.68
N ALA A 510 -7.88 -56.60 15.22
CA ALA A 510 -6.79 -57.19 15.97
C ALA A 510 -5.49 -57.26 15.16
N GLU A 511 -5.58 -57.63 13.88
CA GLU A 511 -4.42 -57.65 12.97
C GLU A 511 -3.84 -56.26 12.74
N GLU A 512 -4.69 -55.24 12.68
CA GLU A 512 -4.28 -53.85 12.51
C GLU A 512 -3.60 -53.32 13.77
N TRP A 513 -4.18 -53.56 14.95
CA TRP A 513 -3.53 -53.25 16.23
C TRP A 513 -2.17 -53.92 16.38
N ALA A 514 -2.05 -55.20 15.99
CA ALA A 514 -0.78 -55.90 16.03
C ALA A 514 0.25 -55.23 15.11
N THR A 515 -0.18 -54.86 13.91
CA THR A 515 0.67 -54.14 12.95
C THR A 515 1.12 -52.78 13.49
N VAL A 516 0.20 -52.00 14.06
CA VAL A 516 0.51 -50.71 14.70
C VAL A 516 1.54 -50.90 15.80
N LEU A 517 1.29 -51.77 16.78
CA LEU A 517 2.19 -51.93 17.93
C LEU A 517 3.57 -52.47 17.56
N THR A 518 3.65 -53.37 16.58
CA THR A 518 4.95 -53.91 16.11
C THR A 518 5.76 -52.88 15.32
N SER A 519 5.11 -51.87 14.74
CA SER A 519 5.77 -50.80 13.98
C SER A 519 6.25 -49.64 14.85
N LEU A 520 5.74 -49.51 16.08
CA LEU A 520 6.01 -48.38 16.98
C LEU A 520 7.01 -48.74 18.08
N PRO A 521 7.84 -47.76 18.54
CA PRO A 521 8.69 -47.97 19.70
C PRO A 521 7.85 -48.17 20.97
N ASP A 522 8.22 -49.19 21.74
CA ASP A 522 7.66 -49.49 23.06
C ASP A 522 8.39 -48.70 24.15
N ASP A 523 7.86 -47.51 24.45
CA ASP A 523 8.31 -46.60 25.50
C ASP A 523 7.46 -46.67 26.79
N LEU A 524 6.38 -47.45 26.76
CA LEU A 524 5.39 -47.51 27.82
C LEU A 524 5.85 -48.49 28.92
N ARG A 525 5.61 -48.14 30.19
CA ARG A 525 6.04 -48.92 31.37
C ARG A 525 4.97 -48.92 32.46
N GLY A 526 5.08 -49.87 33.39
CA GLY A 526 4.22 -49.95 34.57
C GLY A 526 2.75 -50.17 34.23
N ASP A 527 1.86 -49.65 35.09
CA ASP A 527 0.42 -49.88 35.00
C ASP A 527 -0.17 -49.47 33.65
N ASP A 528 0.25 -48.34 33.06
CA ASP A 528 -0.30 -47.87 31.79
C ASP A 528 -0.05 -48.83 30.63
N ARG A 529 1.09 -49.53 30.66
CA ARG A 529 1.36 -50.62 29.71
C ARG A 529 0.38 -51.77 29.90
N VAL A 530 0.15 -52.16 31.15
CA VAL A 530 -0.81 -53.21 31.51
C VAL A 530 -2.24 -52.80 31.08
N ARG A 531 -2.62 -51.52 31.25
CA ARG A 531 -3.91 -50.99 30.81
C ARG A 531 -4.09 -51.11 29.30
N LEU A 532 -3.11 -50.67 28.52
CA LEU A 532 -3.16 -50.76 27.06
C LEU A 532 -3.24 -52.22 26.61
N GLN A 533 -2.38 -53.10 27.14
CA GLN A 533 -2.38 -54.53 26.79
C GLN A 533 -3.69 -55.22 27.15
N ALA A 534 -4.27 -54.93 28.31
CA ALA A 534 -5.55 -55.50 28.72
C ALA A 534 -6.71 -55.03 27.84
N TYR A 535 -6.74 -53.74 27.47
CA TYR A 535 -7.70 -53.21 26.50
C TYR A 535 -7.57 -53.91 25.15
N LEU A 536 -6.34 -54.08 24.65
CA LEU A 536 -6.10 -54.71 23.35
C LEU A 536 -6.45 -56.20 23.38
N LEU A 537 -6.13 -56.92 24.46
CA LEU A 537 -6.56 -58.29 24.67
C LEU A 537 -8.09 -58.39 24.59
N ARG A 538 -8.80 -57.50 25.29
CA ARG A 538 -10.27 -57.46 25.24
C ARG A 538 -10.78 -57.30 23.80
N ASN A 539 -10.25 -56.34 23.04
CA ASN A 539 -10.65 -56.13 21.65
C ASN A 539 -10.34 -57.33 20.76
N ALA A 540 -9.16 -57.94 20.92
CA ALA A 540 -8.76 -59.13 20.18
C ALA A 540 -9.70 -60.31 20.43
N LEU A 541 -10.08 -60.52 21.69
CA LEU A 541 -11.01 -61.58 22.05
C LEU A 541 -12.42 -61.28 21.50
N ASP A 542 -12.94 -60.06 21.68
CA ASP A 542 -14.27 -59.65 21.20
C ASP A 542 -14.40 -59.81 19.66
N GLU A 543 -13.33 -59.54 18.89
CA GLU A 543 -13.34 -59.74 17.43
C GLU A 543 -13.26 -61.22 17.04
N GLY A 544 -12.29 -61.93 17.60
CA GLY A 544 -12.20 -63.36 17.40
C GLY A 544 -11.88 -63.82 15.97
N SER A 545 -10.95 -63.15 15.29
CA SER A 545 -10.54 -63.49 13.93
C SER A 545 -9.18 -64.20 13.90
N ALA A 546 -8.70 -64.58 12.72
CA ALA A 546 -7.30 -65.04 12.56
C ALA A 546 -6.29 -63.98 13.06
N GLY A 547 -6.64 -62.68 12.96
CA GLY A 547 -5.82 -61.57 13.45
C GLY A 547 -5.68 -61.52 14.98
N THR A 548 -6.59 -62.15 15.71
CA THR A 548 -6.57 -62.23 17.18
C THR A 548 -5.28 -62.87 17.69
N TRP A 549 -4.78 -63.93 17.03
CA TRP A 549 -3.51 -64.55 17.41
C TRP A 549 -2.33 -63.60 17.33
N LYS A 550 -2.23 -62.83 16.24
CA LYS A 550 -1.15 -61.87 16.03
C LYS A 550 -1.14 -60.75 17.07
N LEU A 551 -2.31 -60.29 17.54
CA LEU A 551 -2.35 -59.32 18.64
C LEU A 551 -2.02 -59.96 19.98
N CYS A 552 -2.56 -61.15 20.25
CA CYS A 552 -2.27 -61.93 21.45
C CYS A 552 -0.77 -62.20 21.62
N SER A 553 -0.04 -62.51 20.56
CA SER A 553 1.42 -62.72 20.62
C SER A 553 2.20 -61.46 21.03
N VAL A 554 1.65 -60.28 20.77
CA VAL A 554 2.25 -59.00 21.15
C VAL A 554 1.93 -58.65 22.61
N VAL A 555 0.70 -58.89 23.07
CA VAL A 555 0.23 -58.40 24.38
C VAL A 555 0.37 -59.41 25.53
N LEU A 556 0.20 -60.71 25.26
CA LEU A 556 0.12 -61.74 26.31
C LEU A 556 1.45 -62.03 27.02
N PRO A 557 2.64 -62.06 26.37
CA PRO A 557 3.87 -62.45 27.05
C PRO A 557 4.14 -61.69 28.36
N GLU A 558 3.83 -60.39 28.38
CA GLU A 558 3.97 -59.55 29.57
C GLU A 558 2.69 -59.50 30.40
N LEU A 559 1.53 -59.23 29.80
CA LEU A 559 0.27 -59.11 30.52
C LEU A 559 -0.03 -60.37 31.35
N ARG A 560 0.22 -61.55 30.78
CA ARG A 560 0.02 -62.83 31.45
C ARG A 560 0.93 -63.00 32.65
N THR A 561 2.16 -62.50 32.58
CA THR A 561 3.09 -62.50 33.73
C THR A 561 2.53 -61.65 34.88
N VAL A 562 1.89 -60.51 34.59
CA VAL A 562 1.23 -59.65 35.59
C VAL A 562 -0.01 -60.34 36.17
N VAL A 563 -0.82 -60.99 35.32
CA VAL A 563 -2.00 -61.77 35.74
C VAL A 563 -1.60 -62.90 36.70
N LEU A 564 -0.59 -63.71 36.34
CA LEU A 564 -0.13 -64.85 37.15
C LEU A 564 0.45 -64.42 38.50
N LYS A 565 1.04 -63.22 38.57
CA LYS A 565 1.53 -62.64 39.83
C LYS A 565 0.42 -62.03 40.69
N GLY A 566 -0.82 -61.99 40.22
CA GLY A 566 -1.93 -61.34 40.92
C GLY A 566 -1.75 -59.81 41.04
N ALA A 567 -0.93 -59.21 40.17
CA ALA A 567 -0.51 -57.81 40.26
C ALA A 567 -1.29 -56.88 39.30
N LEU A 568 -2.50 -57.27 38.91
CA LEU A 568 -3.35 -56.45 38.04
C LEU A 568 -3.86 -55.21 38.80
N PRO A 569 -3.78 -54.01 38.20
CA PRO A 569 -4.47 -52.83 38.71
C PRO A 569 -5.98 -53.10 38.88
N GLY A 570 -6.60 -52.56 39.93
CA GLY A 570 -7.99 -52.89 40.27
C GLY A 570 -9.05 -52.47 39.24
N ASP A 571 -8.77 -51.43 38.45
CA ASP A 571 -9.55 -51.05 37.26
C ASP A 571 -9.42 -52.09 36.15
N ILE A 572 -8.22 -52.60 35.89
CA ILE A 572 -7.96 -53.62 34.87
C ILE A 572 -8.51 -54.99 35.26
N TYR A 573 -8.40 -55.38 36.53
CA TYR A 573 -9.06 -56.58 37.03
C TYR A 573 -10.57 -56.51 36.81
N ARG A 574 -11.21 -55.36 37.12
CA ARG A 574 -12.65 -55.18 36.88
C ARG A 574 -13.00 -55.23 35.40
N MET A 575 -12.21 -54.59 34.53
CA MET A 575 -12.39 -54.63 33.07
C MET A 575 -12.35 -56.07 32.56
N LEU A 576 -11.24 -56.78 32.79
CA LEU A 576 -11.07 -58.16 32.32
C LEU A 576 -12.07 -59.12 32.98
N SER A 577 -12.37 -58.95 34.27
CA SER A 577 -13.31 -59.83 34.96
C SER A 577 -14.77 -59.63 34.50
N ALA A 578 -15.15 -58.42 34.10
CA ALA A 578 -16.46 -58.15 33.52
C ALA A 578 -16.56 -58.63 32.07
N ASP A 579 -15.49 -58.47 31.29
CA ASP A 579 -15.50 -58.69 29.85
C ASP A 579 -15.16 -60.14 29.44
N LEU A 580 -14.38 -60.87 30.24
CA LEU A 580 -14.13 -62.30 29.99
C LEU A 580 -15.35 -63.17 30.34
N PRO A 581 -15.49 -64.39 29.79
CA PRO A 581 -16.58 -65.29 30.15
C PRO A 581 -16.62 -65.60 31.66
N THR A 582 -17.81 -65.60 32.25
CA THR A 582 -18.03 -65.98 33.66
C THR A 582 -18.37 -67.47 33.77
N PHE A 583 -17.77 -68.15 34.74
CA PHE A 583 -18.02 -69.56 35.02
C PHE A 583 -18.57 -69.75 36.44
N ASN A 584 -19.55 -70.64 36.63
CA ASN A 584 -20.14 -70.93 37.95
C ASN A 584 -19.26 -71.90 38.76
N THR A 585 -17.96 -71.62 38.86
CA THR A 585 -16.99 -72.40 39.63
C THR A 585 -16.23 -71.52 40.61
N ALA A 586 -15.63 -72.12 41.65
CA ALA A 586 -14.77 -71.44 42.61
C ALA A 586 -13.51 -70.79 41.96
N GLY A 587 -13.25 -71.05 40.68
CA GLY A 587 -12.13 -70.50 39.90
C GLY A 587 -12.46 -69.28 39.03
N ASN A 588 -13.67 -68.69 39.12
CA ASN A 588 -14.04 -67.53 38.28
C ASN A 588 -13.18 -66.27 38.51
N TRP A 589 -12.45 -66.22 39.63
CA TRP A 589 -11.49 -65.17 39.95
C TRP A 589 -10.18 -65.30 39.13
N ASP A 590 -9.89 -66.47 38.56
CA ASP A 590 -8.67 -66.76 37.80
C ASP A 590 -8.76 -66.22 36.36
N ILE A 591 -8.22 -65.02 36.17
CA ILE A 591 -8.19 -64.34 34.87
C ILE A 591 -7.33 -65.10 33.85
N ASN A 592 -6.23 -65.74 34.25
CA ASN A 592 -5.37 -66.48 33.32
C ASN A 592 -6.13 -67.69 32.74
N ARG A 593 -6.81 -68.46 33.60
CA ARG A 593 -7.63 -69.59 33.15
C ARG A 593 -8.73 -69.14 32.18
N ARG A 594 -9.41 -68.03 32.47
CA ARG A 594 -10.47 -67.46 31.62
C ARG A 594 -9.94 -67.02 30.24
N VAL A 595 -8.75 -66.44 30.18
CA VAL A 595 -8.08 -66.08 28.91
C VAL A 595 -7.71 -67.33 28.11
N LEU A 596 -7.11 -68.35 28.74
CA LEU A 596 -6.72 -69.59 28.06
C LEU A 596 -7.91 -70.35 27.45
N ILE A 597 -9.05 -70.37 28.15
CA ILE A 597 -10.29 -70.94 27.62
C ILE A 597 -10.76 -70.18 26.37
N CYS A 598 -10.70 -68.84 26.39
CA CYS A 598 -11.03 -68.03 25.20
C CYS A 598 -10.11 -68.36 24.01
N LEU A 599 -8.81 -68.54 24.27
CA LEU A 599 -7.85 -68.94 23.25
C LEU A 599 -8.09 -70.37 22.73
N SER A 600 -8.54 -71.30 23.58
CA SER A 600 -8.93 -72.65 23.15
C SER A 600 -10.08 -72.60 22.14
N TYR A 601 -11.11 -71.79 22.41
CA TYR A 601 -12.20 -71.57 21.45
C TYR A 601 -11.73 -70.93 20.14
N LEU A 602 -10.84 -69.93 20.23
CA LEU A 602 -10.24 -69.31 19.06
C LEU A 602 -9.48 -70.34 18.23
N ARG A 603 -8.67 -71.20 18.87
CA ARG A 603 -7.90 -72.28 18.23
C ARG A 603 -8.78 -73.27 17.49
N ARG A 604 -9.93 -73.66 18.06
CA ARG A 604 -10.90 -74.55 17.41
C ARG A 604 -11.44 -73.96 16.09
N ARG A 605 -11.41 -72.63 15.92
CA ARG A 605 -11.88 -71.92 14.71
C ARG A 605 -10.76 -71.48 13.77
N PHE A 606 -9.63 -71.04 14.31
CA PHE A 606 -8.51 -70.45 13.59
C PHE A 606 -7.20 -70.91 14.25
N ALA A 607 -6.68 -72.09 13.91
CA ALA A 607 -5.43 -72.58 14.51
C ALA A 607 -4.21 -71.85 13.93
N ASP A 608 -3.23 -71.49 14.76
CA ASP A 608 -1.94 -70.90 14.35
C ASP A 608 -0.80 -71.44 15.23
N THR A 609 -0.22 -72.55 14.79
CA THR A 609 0.80 -73.29 15.53
C THR A 609 2.08 -72.48 15.80
N ASN A 610 2.38 -71.48 14.97
CA ASN A 610 3.59 -70.66 15.15
C ASN A 610 3.41 -69.68 16.30
N VAL A 611 2.23 -69.06 16.40
CA VAL A 611 1.90 -68.15 17.49
C VAL A 611 1.66 -68.90 18.80
N GLU A 612 1.03 -70.08 18.76
CA GLU A 612 0.82 -70.93 19.94
C GLU A 612 2.15 -71.23 20.68
N ASN A 613 3.20 -71.53 19.93
CA ASN A 613 4.54 -71.78 20.48
C ASN A 613 5.23 -70.52 21.02
N ALA A 614 4.89 -69.33 20.50
CA ALA A 614 5.47 -68.06 20.91
C ALA A 614 4.93 -67.54 22.26
N LEU A 615 3.82 -68.09 22.77
CA LEU A 615 3.18 -67.65 24.01
C LEU A 615 3.83 -68.15 25.30
N GLY A 616 4.80 -69.07 25.23
CA GLY A 616 5.55 -69.56 26.39
C GLY A 616 4.66 -70.20 27.47
N LEU A 617 3.63 -70.95 27.05
CA LEU A 617 2.67 -71.60 27.95
C LEU A 617 3.32 -72.79 28.67
N SER A 618 2.96 -73.03 29.94
CA SER A 618 3.39 -74.23 30.67
C SER A 618 2.67 -75.48 30.17
N GLU A 619 3.16 -76.68 30.48
CA GLU A 619 2.46 -77.94 30.11
C GLU A 619 1.00 -77.95 30.59
N HIS A 620 0.74 -77.39 31.77
CA HIS A 620 -0.62 -77.27 32.30
C HIS A 620 -1.48 -76.29 31.50
N ASP A 621 -0.93 -75.14 31.11
CA ASP A 621 -1.66 -74.14 30.29
C ASP A 621 -1.91 -74.65 28.87
N LEU A 622 -0.95 -75.39 28.31
CA LEU A 622 -1.08 -76.05 27.02
C LEU A 622 -2.21 -77.08 27.07
N HIS A 623 -2.30 -77.89 28.14
CA HIS A 623 -3.42 -78.82 28.31
C HIS A 623 -4.77 -78.09 28.31
N VAL A 624 -4.92 -76.99 29.05
CA VAL A 624 -6.15 -76.15 29.03
C VAL A 624 -6.43 -75.55 27.64
N LEU A 625 -5.39 -75.13 26.91
CA LEU A 625 -5.53 -74.60 25.55
C LEU A 625 -5.95 -75.69 24.55
N PHE A 626 -5.37 -76.89 24.64
CA PHE A 626 -5.56 -77.99 23.69
C PHE A 626 -6.85 -78.77 23.92
N GLU A 627 -7.14 -79.11 25.18
CA GLU A 627 -8.25 -79.99 25.55
C GLU A 627 -9.50 -79.20 25.97
N GLY A 628 -9.35 -77.93 26.33
CA GLY A 628 -10.42 -77.12 26.90
C GLY A 628 -10.45 -77.23 28.42
N ALA A 629 -11.60 -76.96 29.05
CA ALA A 629 -11.74 -77.15 30.49
C ALA A 629 -12.55 -78.43 30.78
N ASP A 630 -12.03 -79.32 31.63
CA ASP A 630 -12.71 -80.58 32.03
C ASP A 630 -14.11 -80.36 32.65
N ASP A 631 -14.39 -79.14 33.13
CA ASP A 631 -15.65 -78.72 33.74
C ASP A 631 -16.64 -78.08 32.73
N GLU A 632 -16.46 -78.32 31.42
CA GLU A 632 -17.23 -77.71 30.31
C GLU A 632 -18.74 -78.04 30.38
N ASP A 633 -19.57 -77.05 30.71
CA ASP A 633 -21.03 -77.09 30.50
C ASP A 633 -21.32 -76.67 29.05
N GLU A 634 -21.47 -77.65 28.14
CA GLU A 634 -21.78 -77.42 26.72
C GLU A 634 -23.05 -76.57 26.50
N SER A 635 -23.95 -76.48 27.50
CA SER A 635 -25.17 -75.67 27.44
C SER A 635 -24.92 -74.16 27.58
N LYS A 636 -23.69 -73.75 27.93
CA LYS A 636 -23.29 -72.36 28.17
C LYS A 636 -22.15 -71.92 27.27
N ARG A 637 -22.27 -72.23 25.97
CA ARG A 637 -21.50 -71.55 24.92
C ARG A 637 -21.38 -70.06 25.26
N PRO A 638 -20.18 -69.47 25.26
CA PRO A 638 -20.07 -68.03 25.46
C PRO A 638 -20.93 -67.34 24.40
N ARG A 639 -21.93 -66.56 24.86
CA ARG A 639 -22.66 -65.59 24.00
C ARG A 639 -21.71 -64.61 23.30
N PHE A 640 -20.44 -64.61 23.69
CA PHE A 640 -19.30 -63.92 23.10
C PHE A 640 -19.16 -64.09 21.57
N TRP A 641 -19.63 -65.21 21.01
CA TRP A 641 -19.49 -65.54 19.59
C TRP A 641 -20.81 -65.77 18.85
N TRP A 642 -21.92 -65.40 19.49
CA TRP A 642 -23.28 -65.49 18.96
C TRP A 642 -23.91 -64.10 18.91
N PHE A 643 -23.32 -63.24 18.08
CA PHE A 643 -23.97 -62.16 17.36
C PHE A 643 -23.31 -62.02 16.00
#